data_AF-A0A6N0ZD22-F1
#
_entry.id   AF-A0A6N0ZD22-F1
#
_cell.length_a   1.000
_cell.length_b   1.000
_cell.length_c   1.000
_cell.angle_alpha   90.00
_cell.angle_beta   90.00
_cell.angle_gamma   90.00
#
_symmetry.space_group_name_H-M   'P 1'
#
loop_
_entity.id
_entity.type
_entity.pdbx_description
1 polymer ?
#
loop_
_entity_poly.entity_id
_entity_poly.type
_entity_poly.pdbx_seq_one_letter_code
_entity_poly.pdbx_strand_id
1 'polypeptide(L)'
;MSRRRLRRLFPAALLGLACSLTSANASPAAEHAAPVWVVDPTRPGDNLPRRGRSLFDRLFAVGRGAQAEIELPFPFSALLARIEAQLQRAADGSLPAVKTVLIPLGRSLQRTAAAPDHFAFPRVVAAVDGQPANAAALLLKDRLYIGYQERSAVLEVISYNEEEGRFEFQLVKDYRAGGRPRVFHANRLLCFACHQNGAPIFARALWDETNANPRVASELLASGGNFHGIAARRGVDLPYAIDNASDRANGFALTQLLWRQGCGGDEPAAQRCRAGLFAASLRHALSGSQVWAGDAAFADAVATPLRNEARRRWPQGLAVGNPDLPNRDPLSGVAGLPADPERRVALSHVAAAFDPLLPRNAAEVWLPDSPDALRRATAGLGEFVAAPDRQRLAAALAGAVKVAGSEIRLPCRFEDNAAGSRRELRCGGPGEGVVEGRLELRGGRPLAGVLTRLMLPGGTALTGIELIASGKPTATRATLQPRSGGAGEVPRSAAGDAIVGLDLRQGADRVSGEVGIRLRHDFAVAQRAIDRLLAGPAAAALFGATVFPRQPLFQALFAELGAHAPAVCCQAAALLPPARLELAAAAPGVAGSDPASRSFQPYCAACHQSAETFPPNFLQGNADEVAARLRHCAPRLYVRLAMADEPPARRQKTPMPPESLLPVFGTDSDGWRNSPARKALLAQVDGWLRAESGQPAQLERLLAGGYEALRPCLPVH
;
A
#
# COMPACT_ATOMS: atom_id res chain seq x y z
N MET A 1 46.25 -65.80 -34.28
CA MET A 1 46.38 -66.60 -35.53
C MET A 1 45.47 -67.81 -35.45
N SER A 2 44.90 -68.31 -36.57
CA SER A 2 44.03 -69.51 -36.69
C SER A 2 42.69 -69.51 -35.91
N ARG A 3 41.51 -69.90 -36.45
CA ARG A 3 41.04 -71.19 -37.05
C ARG A 3 40.92 -72.30 -35.98
N ARG A 4 39.95 -73.25 -35.95
CA ARG A 4 38.78 -73.71 -36.78
C ARG A 4 37.96 -74.66 -35.84
N ARG A 5 36.63 -74.88 -35.81
CA ARG A 5 35.45 -74.91 -36.74
C ARG A 5 34.21 -74.35 -35.96
N LEU A 6 33.00 -74.01 -36.46
CA LEU A 6 32.19 -74.24 -37.68
C LEU A 6 31.28 -75.50 -37.71
N ARG A 7 29.96 -75.32 -37.50
CA ARG A 7 28.76 -76.10 -37.97
C ARG A 7 27.48 -75.54 -37.28
N ARG A 8 26.27 -75.47 -37.87
CA ARG A 8 25.80 -75.53 -39.28
C ARG A 8 24.31 -75.08 -39.38
N LEU A 9 23.89 -74.65 -40.58
CA LEU A 9 22.50 -74.62 -41.15
C LEU A 9 21.48 -73.53 -40.71
N PHE A 10 21.15 -72.66 -41.68
CA PHE A 10 19.83 -72.04 -41.96
C PHE A 10 18.97 -73.03 -42.81
N PRO A 11 17.71 -72.74 -43.26
CA PRO A 11 16.80 -71.57 -43.09
C PRO A 11 15.45 -71.99 -42.41
N ALA A 12 14.31 -71.28 -42.40
CA ALA A 12 13.83 -70.14 -43.19
C ALA A 12 12.78 -69.22 -42.53
N ALA A 13 12.87 -67.94 -42.92
CA ALA A 13 11.86 -66.90 -43.13
C ALA A 13 10.39 -67.05 -42.64
N LEU A 14 9.93 -65.99 -41.94
CA LEU A 14 8.80 -65.16 -42.36
C LEU A 14 8.89 -63.75 -41.71
N LEU A 15 8.30 -62.73 -42.34
CA LEU A 15 8.33 -61.33 -41.85
C LEU A 15 7.19 -61.05 -40.87
N GLY A 16 7.45 -60.21 -39.86
CA GLY A 16 6.43 -59.60 -39.01
C GLY A 16 6.97 -58.34 -38.32
N LEU A 17 6.29 -57.21 -38.46
CA LEU A 17 6.69 -55.94 -37.84
C LEU A 17 6.23 -55.87 -36.38
N ALA A 18 7.14 -55.52 -35.48
CA ALA A 18 6.83 -54.85 -34.22
C ALA A 18 8.04 -54.01 -33.76
N CYS A 19 7.88 -52.69 -33.66
CA CYS A 19 8.93 -51.82 -33.11
C CYS A 19 8.67 -51.56 -31.62
N SER A 20 9.62 -51.93 -30.76
CA SER A 20 9.58 -51.69 -29.32
C SER A 20 10.93 -51.15 -28.84
N LEU A 21 11.23 -49.89 -29.16
CA LEU A 21 12.37 -49.18 -28.58
C LEU A 21 12.01 -48.68 -27.18
N THR A 22 12.73 -49.16 -26.17
CA THR A 22 12.55 -48.76 -24.77
C THR A 22 13.14 -47.38 -24.52
N SER A 23 12.32 -46.34 -24.66
CA SER A 23 12.63 -45.01 -24.13
C SER A 23 12.63 -45.06 -22.60
N ALA A 24 13.74 -44.62 -21.98
CA ALA A 24 13.80 -44.50 -20.52
C ALA A 24 12.89 -43.35 -20.03
N ASN A 25 12.14 -43.59 -18.96
CA ASN A 25 11.27 -42.58 -18.34
C ASN A 25 12.11 -41.49 -17.63
N ALA A 26 12.57 -40.50 -18.38
CA ALA A 26 12.84 -39.19 -17.83
C ALA A 26 11.48 -38.53 -17.52
N SER A 27 10.99 -38.72 -16.29
CA SER A 27 9.86 -37.94 -15.78
C SER A 27 10.18 -36.45 -15.96
N PRO A 28 9.29 -35.63 -16.55
CA PRO A 28 9.50 -34.20 -16.57
C PRO A 28 9.55 -33.73 -15.11
N ALA A 29 10.69 -33.17 -14.69
CA ALA A 29 10.76 -32.46 -13.42
C ALA A 29 9.73 -31.34 -13.49
N ALA A 30 8.74 -31.37 -12.61
CA ALA A 30 7.69 -30.37 -12.61
C ALA A 30 8.33 -28.99 -12.44
N GLU A 31 8.17 -28.11 -13.43
CA GLU A 31 8.50 -26.70 -13.26
C GLU A 31 7.73 -26.21 -12.03
N HIS A 32 8.48 -25.81 -11.00
CA HIS A 32 7.89 -25.28 -9.78
C HIS A 32 7.35 -23.89 -10.12
N ALA A 33 6.09 -23.85 -10.56
CA ALA A 33 5.43 -22.65 -11.05
C ALA A 33 5.59 -21.51 -10.04
N ALA A 34 5.94 -20.33 -10.53
CA ALA A 34 6.15 -19.17 -9.65
C ALA A 34 4.84 -18.77 -8.93
N PRO A 35 4.93 -18.17 -7.73
CA PRO A 35 3.79 -17.51 -7.09
C PRO A 35 3.17 -16.48 -8.03
N VAL A 36 1.84 -16.39 -8.06
CA VAL A 36 1.13 -15.48 -8.98
C VAL A 36 1.19 -14.06 -8.44
N TRP A 37 1.70 -13.12 -9.24
CA TRP A 37 1.75 -11.71 -8.85
C TRP A 37 0.34 -11.14 -8.59
N VAL A 38 0.16 -10.53 -7.41
CA VAL A 38 -1.07 -9.81 -7.02
C VAL A 38 -1.27 -8.58 -7.91
N VAL A 39 -0.18 -7.89 -8.22
CA VAL A 39 -0.07 -6.86 -9.25
C VAL A 39 1.13 -7.22 -10.11
N ASP A 40 0.89 -7.48 -11.39
CA ASP A 40 1.94 -7.76 -12.37
C ASP A 40 2.47 -6.41 -12.91
N PRO A 41 3.75 -6.05 -12.68
CA PRO A 41 4.32 -4.78 -13.14
C PRO A 41 4.31 -4.63 -14.67
N THR A 42 4.29 -5.75 -15.41
CA THR A 42 4.23 -5.78 -16.88
C THR A 42 2.81 -5.55 -17.41
N ARG A 43 1.79 -5.56 -16.54
CA ARG A 43 0.36 -5.42 -16.90
C ARG A 43 -0.29 -4.27 -16.11
N PRO A 44 0.12 -3.00 -16.35
CA PRO A 44 -0.37 -1.83 -15.62
C PRO A 44 -1.89 -1.58 -15.71
N GLY A 45 -2.53 -2.14 -16.74
CA GLY A 45 -3.95 -1.96 -17.05
C GLY A 45 -4.28 -0.56 -17.59
N ASP A 46 -5.55 -0.38 -17.94
CA ASP A 46 -6.07 0.81 -18.63
C ASP A 46 -5.70 2.10 -17.88
N ASN A 47 -5.14 3.07 -18.61
CA ASN A 47 -4.64 4.34 -18.04
C ASN A 47 -5.71 5.18 -17.36
N LEU A 48 -6.96 5.05 -17.81
CA LEU A 48 -8.13 5.70 -17.21
C LEU A 48 -8.90 4.68 -16.35
N PRO A 49 -9.55 5.12 -15.25
CA PRO A 49 -10.50 4.29 -14.54
C PRO A 49 -11.70 3.98 -15.44
N ARG A 50 -12.21 2.75 -15.40
CA ARG A 50 -13.46 2.36 -16.09
C ARG A 50 -14.68 2.57 -15.18
N ARG A 51 -14.47 2.61 -13.87
CA ARG A 51 -15.49 2.85 -12.84
C ARG A 51 -14.99 3.83 -11.79
N GLY A 52 -15.94 4.55 -11.18
CA GLY A 52 -15.64 5.42 -10.05
C GLY A 52 -14.80 6.64 -10.40
N ARG A 53 -14.09 7.13 -9.37
CA ARG A 53 -13.26 8.33 -9.34
C ARG A 53 -12.27 8.21 -8.19
N SER A 54 -11.10 8.81 -8.32
CA SER A 54 -10.13 8.82 -7.22
C SER A 54 -10.70 9.58 -6.01
N LEU A 55 -10.26 9.24 -4.80
CA LEU A 55 -10.60 10.00 -3.59
C LEU A 55 -10.14 11.47 -3.68
N PHE A 56 -9.07 11.76 -4.41
CA PHE A 56 -8.64 13.12 -4.74
C PHE A 56 -9.69 13.86 -5.60
N ASP A 57 -10.17 13.24 -6.69
CA ASP A 57 -11.25 13.80 -7.51
C ASP A 57 -12.48 14.11 -6.65
N ARG A 58 -12.86 13.20 -5.73
CA ARG A 58 -14.01 13.37 -4.83
C ARG A 58 -13.84 14.52 -3.85
N LEU A 59 -12.67 14.64 -3.25
CA LEU A 59 -12.35 15.68 -2.25
C LEU A 59 -12.40 17.09 -2.86
N PHE A 60 -11.95 17.21 -4.10
CA PHE A 60 -11.80 18.50 -4.77
C PHE A 60 -12.92 18.84 -5.76
N ALA A 61 -13.85 17.91 -6.03
CA ALA A 61 -15.08 18.18 -6.78
C ALA A 61 -15.92 19.28 -6.11
N VAL A 62 -16.38 20.25 -6.89
CA VAL A 62 -17.35 21.28 -6.50
C VAL A 62 -18.51 21.33 -7.50
N GLY A 63 -19.74 21.45 -7.02
CA GLY A 63 -20.93 21.54 -7.86
C GLY A 63 -21.16 22.97 -8.34
N ARG A 64 -21.45 23.15 -9.63
CA ARG A 64 -21.82 24.43 -10.26
C ARG A 64 -23.06 24.21 -11.12
N GLY A 65 -24.22 24.34 -10.49
CA GLY A 65 -25.51 24.01 -11.11
C GLY A 65 -25.60 22.51 -11.44
N ALA A 66 -25.89 22.19 -12.70
CA ALA A 66 -26.01 20.82 -13.20
C ALA A 66 -24.66 20.16 -13.58
N GLN A 67 -23.53 20.85 -13.37
CA GLN A 67 -22.19 20.36 -13.68
C GLN A 67 -21.30 20.36 -12.43
N ALA A 68 -20.16 19.68 -12.49
CA ALA A 68 -19.11 19.80 -11.49
C ALA A 68 -17.73 19.97 -12.12
N GLU A 69 -16.85 20.68 -11.42
CA GLU A 69 -15.43 20.82 -11.74
C GLU A 69 -14.55 20.46 -10.54
N ILE A 70 -13.25 20.31 -10.75
CA ILE A 70 -12.28 20.10 -9.66
C ILE A 70 -11.65 21.44 -9.31
N GLU A 71 -11.87 21.91 -8.08
CA GLU A 71 -11.37 23.19 -7.59
C GLU A 71 -10.28 22.97 -6.54
N LEU A 72 -9.03 23.27 -6.91
CA LEU A 72 -7.84 23.02 -6.09
C LEU A 72 -7.36 24.32 -5.43
N PRO A 73 -7.39 24.42 -4.08
CA PRO A 73 -6.88 25.60 -3.38
C PRO A 73 -5.39 25.83 -3.63
N PHE A 74 -4.99 27.10 -3.70
CA PHE A 74 -3.59 27.54 -3.73
C PHE A 74 -3.41 28.63 -2.64
N PRO A 75 -2.27 28.72 -1.92
CA PRO A 75 -1.05 27.92 -2.02
C PRO A 75 -1.18 26.48 -1.49
N PHE A 76 -0.10 25.71 -1.55
CA PHE A 76 -0.07 24.29 -1.14
C PHE A 76 -0.57 24.05 0.30
N SER A 77 -0.32 24.98 1.22
CA SER A 77 -0.87 24.92 2.59
C SER A 77 -2.40 24.99 2.65
N ALA A 78 -3.07 25.69 1.72
CA ALA A 78 -4.52 25.70 1.62
C ALA A 78 -5.08 24.37 1.06
N LEU A 79 -4.31 23.70 0.17
CA LEU A 79 -4.64 22.36 -0.31
C LEU A 79 -4.50 21.32 0.82
N LEU A 80 -3.42 21.40 1.62
CA LEU A 80 -3.26 20.59 2.83
C LEU A 80 -4.40 20.83 3.83
N ALA A 81 -4.75 22.08 4.11
CA ALA A 81 -5.84 22.41 5.04
C ALA A 81 -7.20 21.83 4.60
N ARG A 82 -7.49 21.78 3.28
CA ARG A 82 -8.71 21.12 2.74
C ARG A 82 -8.69 19.60 2.88
N ILE A 83 -7.50 18.97 2.89
CA ILE A 83 -7.33 17.55 3.23
C ILE A 83 -7.51 17.33 4.73
N GLU A 84 -6.84 18.12 5.57
CA GLU A 84 -6.89 18.02 7.04
C GLU A 84 -8.31 18.24 7.59
N ALA A 85 -9.12 19.08 6.95
CA ALA A 85 -10.53 19.26 7.28
C ALA A 85 -11.40 17.98 7.14
N GLN A 86 -10.92 16.94 6.45
CA GLN A 86 -11.57 15.62 6.39
C GLN A 86 -11.14 14.67 7.51
N LEU A 87 -10.15 15.03 8.34
CA LEU A 87 -9.46 14.11 9.23
C LEU A 87 -9.75 14.40 10.71
N GLN A 88 -9.58 13.38 11.56
CA GLN A 88 -9.57 13.56 13.00
C GLN A 88 -8.39 14.48 13.35
N ARG A 89 -8.65 15.50 14.18
CA ARG A 89 -7.58 16.36 14.69
C ARG A 89 -6.61 15.50 15.49
N ALA A 90 -5.32 15.76 15.30
CA ALA A 90 -4.29 15.24 16.19
C ALA A 90 -4.63 15.63 17.64
N ALA A 91 -4.50 14.68 18.57
CA ALA A 91 -4.48 14.99 20.00
C ALA A 91 -3.16 15.68 20.36
N ASP A 92 -3.12 16.41 21.47
CA ASP A 92 -1.92 17.10 21.94
C ASP A 92 -0.74 16.12 22.09
N GLY A 93 0.40 16.45 21.49
CA GLY A 93 1.59 15.60 21.44
C GLY A 93 1.56 14.45 20.43
N SER A 94 0.46 14.24 19.70
CA SER A 94 0.37 13.25 18.62
C SER A 94 0.79 13.82 17.25
N LEU A 95 1.18 12.96 16.31
CA LEU A 95 1.64 13.36 14.99
C LEU A 95 0.50 13.94 14.12
N PRO A 96 0.75 14.94 13.26
CA PRO A 96 -0.27 15.48 12.35
C PRO A 96 -0.93 14.42 11.46
N ALA A 97 -2.23 14.59 11.16
CA ALA A 97 -3.02 13.62 10.39
C ALA A 97 -2.61 13.50 8.90
N VAL A 98 -1.88 14.50 8.38
CA VAL A 98 -1.15 14.44 7.12
C VAL A 98 0.35 14.49 7.42
N LYS A 99 1.07 13.44 7.06
CA LYS A 99 2.52 13.33 7.26
C LYS A 99 3.24 14.04 6.12
N THR A 100 4.08 15.03 6.44
CA THR A 100 4.80 15.86 5.46
C THR A 100 6.32 15.82 5.66
N VAL A 101 7.05 15.68 4.56
CA VAL A 101 8.53 15.70 4.50
C VAL A 101 9.03 16.52 3.32
N LEU A 102 10.21 17.11 3.48
CA LEU A 102 10.91 17.89 2.45
C LEU A 102 12.09 17.07 1.90
N ILE A 103 12.19 16.99 0.57
CA ILE A 103 13.15 16.13 -0.15
C ILE A 103 13.85 16.97 -1.24
N PRO A 104 14.99 17.62 -0.94
CA PRO A 104 15.70 18.45 -1.93
C PRO A 104 16.38 17.63 -3.04
N LEU A 105 16.95 16.48 -2.69
CA LEU A 105 17.78 15.65 -3.58
C LEU A 105 17.18 14.24 -3.76
N GLY A 106 15.88 14.16 -4.06
CA GLY A 106 15.14 12.90 -4.16
C GLY A 106 15.25 12.15 -5.50
N ARG A 107 14.46 11.07 -5.65
CA ARG A 107 14.54 10.13 -6.81
C ARG A 107 13.41 10.23 -7.83
N SER A 108 12.47 11.16 -7.64
CA SER A 108 11.34 11.36 -8.55
C SER A 108 11.78 11.70 -9.98
N LEU A 109 10.83 11.61 -10.93
CA LEU A 109 11.03 12.07 -12.30
C LEU A 109 11.48 13.56 -12.33
N GLN A 110 10.87 14.37 -11.46
CA GLN A 110 11.10 15.81 -11.28
C GLN A 110 12.38 16.18 -10.49
N ARG A 111 13.28 15.23 -10.15
CA ARG A 111 14.41 15.50 -9.22
C ARG A 111 15.36 16.62 -9.65
N THR A 112 15.45 16.93 -10.95
CA THR A 112 16.27 18.03 -11.49
C THR A 112 15.47 19.33 -11.73
N ALA A 113 14.17 19.39 -11.44
CA ALA A 113 13.32 20.56 -11.73
C ALA A 113 13.68 21.79 -10.89
N ALA A 114 14.24 21.58 -9.69
CA ALA A 114 14.74 22.63 -8.80
C ALA A 114 16.25 22.90 -8.94
N ALA A 115 16.94 22.33 -9.93
CA ALA A 115 18.38 22.49 -10.09
C ALA A 115 18.75 23.94 -10.49
N PRO A 116 19.82 24.54 -9.93
CA PRO A 116 20.74 23.99 -8.90
C PRO A 116 20.27 24.23 -7.45
N ASP A 117 19.16 24.93 -7.25
CA ASP A 117 18.67 25.48 -5.97
C ASP A 117 17.78 24.49 -5.19
N HIS A 118 18.18 23.22 -5.18
CA HIS A 118 17.44 22.09 -4.60
C HIS A 118 16.96 22.31 -3.16
N PHE A 119 17.70 23.06 -2.36
CA PHE A 119 17.39 23.35 -0.95
C PHE A 119 16.55 24.61 -0.75
N ALA A 120 16.45 25.50 -1.75
CA ALA A 120 15.47 26.58 -1.74
C ALA A 120 14.08 26.07 -2.13
N PHE A 121 14.02 25.15 -3.10
CA PHE A 121 12.79 24.55 -3.62
C PHE A 121 12.75 23.02 -3.50
N PRO A 122 12.80 22.47 -2.26
CA PRO A 122 12.73 21.02 -2.05
C PRO A 122 11.39 20.47 -2.53
N ARG A 123 11.38 19.24 -3.05
CA ARG A 123 10.12 18.55 -3.33
C ARG A 123 9.44 18.18 -2.00
N VAL A 124 8.17 18.52 -1.86
CA VAL A 124 7.34 18.05 -0.74
C VAL A 124 6.81 16.66 -1.07
N VAL A 125 6.75 15.79 -0.06
CA VAL A 125 5.86 14.62 -0.06
C VAL A 125 4.89 14.75 1.11
N ALA A 126 3.61 14.53 0.83
CA ALA A 126 2.52 14.47 1.80
C ALA A 126 1.79 13.12 1.68
N ALA A 127 1.51 12.46 2.80
CA ALA A 127 0.74 11.23 2.88
C ALA A 127 -0.34 11.33 3.96
N VAL A 128 -1.54 10.82 3.70
CA VAL A 128 -2.63 10.81 4.68
C VAL A 128 -2.65 9.48 5.43
N ASP A 129 -2.29 9.46 6.71
CA ASP A 129 -2.38 8.27 7.57
C ASP A 129 -3.40 8.43 8.72
N GLY A 130 -3.90 9.65 8.96
CA GLY A 130 -4.92 9.95 9.96
C GLY A 130 -6.32 9.42 9.59
N GLN A 131 -7.13 9.12 10.61
CA GLN A 131 -8.51 8.63 10.45
C GLN A 131 -9.47 9.75 9.97
N PRO A 132 -10.61 9.42 9.34
CA PRO A 132 -11.61 10.41 8.92
C PRO A 132 -12.29 11.09 10.11
N ALA A 133 -12.57 12.39 10.00
CA ALA A 133 -13.14 13.23 11.05
C ALA A 133 -14.47 12.71 11.61
N ASN A 134 -15.28 12.11 10.75
CA ASN A 134 -16.61 11.55 11.03
C ASN A 134 -17.00 10.58 9.90
N ALA A 135 -18.16 9.92 10.00
CA ALA A 135 -18.59 8.91 9.03
C ALA A 135 -19.15 9.46 7.70
N ALA A 136 -19.23 10.77 7.51
CA ALA A 136 -19.51 11.41 6.22
C ALA A 136 -18.21 11.73 5.45
N ALA A 137 -17.08 11.91 6.15
CA ALA A 137 -15.79 12.24 5.56
C ALA A 137 -15.18 11.05 4.78
N LEU A 138 -14.38 11.35 3.76
CA LEU A 138 -13.74 10.34 2.92
C LEU A 138 -12.70 9.51 3.71
N LEU A 139 -12.60 8.21 3.41
CA LEU A 139 -11.53 7.35 3.92
C LEU A 139 -10.22 7.62 3.17
N LEU A 140 -9.59 8.76 3.46
CA LEU A 140 -8.31 9.16 2.87
C LEU A 140 -7.10 8.41 3.47
N LYS A 141 -7.29 7.79 4.65
CA LYS A 141 -6.25 7.03 5.36
C LYS A 141 -5.60 5.97 4.47
N ASP A 142 -4.28 6.06 4.36
CA ASP A 142 -3.36 5.24 3.58
C ASP A 142 -3.74 5.17 2.09
N ARG A 143 -4.56 6.11 1.62
CA ARG A 143 -5.23 6.09 0.31
C ARG A 143 -5.00 7.37 -0.52
N LEU A 144 -4.39 8.41 0.04
CA LEU A 144 -4.02 9.64 -0.67
C LEU A 144 -2.57 10.06 -0.35
N TYR A 145 -1.79 10.23 -1.42
CA TYR A 145 -0.38 10.64 -1.40
C TYR A 145 -0.15 11.69 -2.48
N ILE A 146 0.62 12.73 -2.15
CA ILE A 146 0.89 13.87 -3.04
C ILE A 146 2.38 14.22 -2.99
N GLY A 147 3.02 14.31 -4.15
CA GLY A 147 4.33 14.93 -4.31
C GLY A 147 4.19 16.29 -4.99
N TYR A 148 4.76 17.35 -4.43
CA TYR A 148 4.74 18.69 -5.02
C TYR A 148 6.16 19.20 -5.27
N GLN A 149 6.44 19.63 -6.49
CA GLN A 149 7.64 20.37 -6.84
C GLN A 149 7.24 21.72 -7.45
N GLU A 150 7.46 22.79 -6.68
CA GLU A 150 7.11 24.17 -7.01
C GLU A 150 7.70 24.60 -8.37
N ARG A 151 8.96 24.27 -8.63
CA ARG A 151 9.68 24.71 -9.83
C ARG A 151 9.21 24.06 -11.13
N SER A 152 8.44 22.97 -11.04
CA SER A 152 7.69 22.41 -12.19
C SER A 152 6.21 22.78 -12.18
N ALA A 153 5.69 23.46 -11.15
CA ALA A 153 4.26 23.77 -10.97
C ALA A 153 3.33 22.55 -11.14
N VAL A 154 3.78 21.38 -10.67
CA VAL A 154 3.07 20.09 -10.82
C VAL A 154 2.92 19.37 -9.49
N LEU A 155 1.71 18.83 -9.24
CA LEU A 155 1.46 17.81 -8.23
C LEU A 155 1.42 16.42 -8.89
N GLU A 156 2.23 15.49 -8.43
CA GLU A 156 2.06 14.05 -8.68
C GLU A 156 1.17 13.49 -7.57
N VAL A 157 0.01 12.92 -7.93
CA VAL A 157 -0.99 12.42 -6.98
C VAL A 157 -1.19 10.92 -7.17
N ILE A 158 -1.13 10.17 -6.08
CA ILE A 158 -1.47 8.74 -6.04
C ILE A 158 -2.67 8.60 -5.10
N SER A 159 -3.82 8.26 -5.66
CA SER A 159 -5.09 8.25 -4.94
C SER A 159 -5.87 6.99 -5.23
N TYR A 160 -6.40 6.34 -4.19
CA TYR A 160 -7.23 5.15 -4.33
C TYR A 160 -8.57 5.49 -5.00
N ASN A 161 -9.11 4.53 -5.77
CA ASN A 161 -10.42 4.58 -6.42
C ASN A 161 -11.22 3.35 -5.95
N GLU A 162 -12.26 3.56 -5.14
CA GLU A 162 -12.92 2.47 -4.41
C GLU A 162 -13.74 1.53 -5.30
N GLU A 163 -14.25 1.97 -6.47
CA GLU A 163 -15.07 1.15 -7.37
C GLU A 163 -14.26 0.40 -8.45
N GLU A 164 -13.03 0.83 -8.77
CA GLU A 164 -12.07 0.07 -9.60
C GLU A 164 -11.11 -0.77 -8.72
N GLY A 165 -11.02 -0.47 -7.41
CA GLY A 165 -10.28 -1.26 -6.42
C GLY A 165 -8.76 -1.07 -6.44
N ARG A 166 -8.27 -0.01 -7.09
CA ARG A 166 -6.85 0.25 -7.34
C ARG A 166 -6.45 1.69 -7.03
N PHE A 167 -5.15 1.96 -6.96
CA PHE A 167 -4.64 3.32 -7.03
C PHE A 167 -4.67 3.86 -8.46
N GLU A 168 -5.10 5.10 -8.62
CA GLU A 168 -4.93 5.90 -9.81
C GLU A 168 -3.75 6.84 -9.66
N PHE A 169 -3.06 7.08 -10.77
CA PHE A 169 -1.91 7.98 -10.87
C PHE A 169 -2.35 9.21 -11.65
N GLN A 170 -2.27 10.38 -11.02
CA GLN A 170 -2.80 11.63 -11.51
C GLN A 170 -1.75 12.74 -11.46
N LEU A 171 -1.90 13.72 -12.35
CA LEU A 171 -1.02 14.87 -12.49
C LEU A 171 -1.89 16.13 -12.43
N VAL A 172 -1.54 17.06 -11.54
CA VAL A 172 -2.10 18.42 -11.53
C VAL A 172 -1.06 19.34 -12.12
N LYS A 173 -1.39 20.00 -13.24
CA LYS A 173 -0.48 20.94 -13.92
C LYS A 173 -0.92 22.38 -13.72
N ASP A 174 0.02 23.31 -13.82
CA ASP A 174 -0.17 24.75 -13.60
C ASP A 174 -0.56 25.11 -12.14
N TYR A 175 -0.07 24.31 -11.18
CA TYR A 175 -0.25 24.53 -9.74
C TYR A 175 0.80 25.52 -9.20
N ARG A 176 0.53 26.81 -9.39
CA ARG A 176 1.38 27.95 -9.00
C ARG A 176 0.53 29.21 -8.78
N ALA A 177 1.15 30.28 -8.25
CA ALA A 177 0.50 31.57 -8.11
C ALA A 177 0.01 32.11 -9.46
N GLY A 178 -1.27 32.50 -9.53
CA GLY A 178 -1.93 32.95 -10.77
C GLY A 178 -2.20 31.85 -11.81
N GLY A 179 -1.83 30.59 -11.53
CA GLY A 179 -2.11 29.45 -12.41
C GLY A 179 -3.56 28.98 -12.37
N ARG A 180 -3.94 28.16 -13.34
CA ARG A 180 -5.26 27.49 -13.43
C ARG A 180 -5.04 25.98 -13.34
N PRO A 181 -4.97 25.42 -12.12
CA PRO A 181 -4.55 24.04 -11.92
C PRO A 181 -5.55 23.05 -12.55
N ARG A 182 -5.05 22.09 -13.34
CA ARG A 182 -5.88 21.10 -14.05
C ARG A 182 -5.41 19.68 -13.79
N VAL A 183 -6.35 18.80 -13.46
CA VAL A 183 -6.11 17.37 -13.26
C VAL A 183 -6.11 16.61 -14.59
N PHE A 184 -5.20 15.64 -14.69
CA PHE A 184 -5.08 14.64 -15.74
C PHE A 184 -4.71 13.28 -15.11
N HIS A 185 -4.99 12.18 -15.80
CA HIS A 185 -4.41 10.88 -15.45
C HIS A 185 -3.07 10.68 -16.15
N ALA A 186 -2.13 10.06 -15.46
CA ALA A 186 -0.82 9.71 -16.01
C ALA A 186 -0.87 8.43 -16.85
N ASN A 187 0.12 8.21 -17.71
CA ASN A 187 0.32 6.90 -18.35
C ASN A 187 0.75 5.90 -17.27
N ARG A 188 -0.07 4.86 -17.01
CA ARG A 188 0.20 3.87 -15.96
C ARG A 188 1.43 3.02 -16.28
N LEU A 189 1.79 2.83 -17.55
CA LEU A 189 3.02 2.15 -17.93
C LEU A 189 4.28 2.93 -17.49
N LEU A 190 4.27 4.25 -17.67
CA LEU A 190 5.32 5.14 -17.13
C LEU A 190 5.35 5.08 -15.60
N CYS A 191 4.18 5.06 -14.93
CA CYS A 191 4.11 4.99 -13.48
C CYS A 191 4.64 3.66 -12.93
N PHE A 192 4.25 2.53 -13.54
CA PHE A 192 4.60 1.18 -13.10
C PHE A 192 6.08 0.84 -13.27
N ALA A 193 6.82 1.56 -14.12
CA ALA A 193 8.28 1.48 -14.18
C ALA A 193 8.93 1.63 -12.79
N CYS A 194 8.42 2.58 -12.00
CA CYS A 194 8.78 2.81 -10.60
C CYS A 194 7.83 2.06 -9.66
N HIS A 195 6.52 2.31 -9.78
CA HIS A 195 5.45 1.79 -8.95
C HIS A 195 5.05 0.37 -9.37
N GLN A 196 6.02 -0.55 -9.33
CA GLN A 196 5.89 -1.95 -9.77
C GLN A 196 4.82 -2.73 -8.98
N ASN A 197 4.50 -2.29 -7.76
CA ASN A 197 3.41 -2.79 -6.92
C ASN A 197 2.02 -2.18 -7.25
N GLY A 198 1.94 -1.24 -8.18
CA GLY A 198 0.70 -0.53 -8.55
C GLY A 198 0.13 0.38 -7.46
N ALA A 199 0.93 0.76 -6.47
CA ALA A 199 0.58 1.53 -5.28
C ALA A 199 1.72 2.53 -4.93
N PRO A 200 1.63 3.32 -3.84
CA PRO A 200 2.73 4.17 -3.38
C PRO A 200 4.02 3.38 -3.11
N ILE A 201 5.17 4.06 -3.21
CA ILE A 201 6.52 3.53 -2.95
C ILE A 201 7.33 4.63 -2.26
N PHE A 202 8.08 4.28 -1.21
CA PHE A 202 8.96 5.21 -0.48
C PHE A 202 10.24 4.49 -0.05
N ALA A 203 11.20 5.20 0.52
CA ALA A 203 12.40 4.56 1.06
C ALA A 203 12.19 4.20 2.52
N ARG A 204 12.69 3.01 2.89
CA ARG A 204 12.58 2.47 4.24
C ARG A 204 13.14 3.42 5.31
N ALA A 205 12.64 3.24 6.53
CA ALA A 205 13.00 3.91 7.78
C ALA A 205 14.43 4.50 7.89
N LEU A 206 14.52 5.61 8.63
CA LEU A 206 15.45 6.74 8.46
C LEU A 206 15.09 7.62 7.26
N TRP A 207 15.14 7.09 6.04
CA TRP A 207 14.88 7.83 4.79
C TRP A 207 15.68 9.16 4.70
N ASP A 208 17.00 9.04 4.60
CA ASP A 208 17.97 10.14 4.76
C ASP A 208 17.96 11.20 3.63
N GLU A 209 17.12 11.01 2.60
CA GLU A 209 16.81 12.02 1.58
C GLU A 209 15.84 13.09 2.09
N THR A 210 15.16 12.82 3.21
CA THR A 210 14.20 13.72 3.86
C THR A 210 14.87 14.66 4.86
N ASN A 211 14.15 15.70 5.25
CA ASN A 211 14.54 16.62 6.31
C ASN A 211 14.46 16.06 7.75
N ALA A 212 14.35 14.74 7.91
CA ALA A 212 14.71 14.05 9.15
C ALA A 212 16.23 13.82 9.28
N ASN A 213 16.96 13.75 8.15
CA ASN A 213 18.42 13.78 8.15
C ASN A 213 18.90 15.16 8.69
N PRO A 214 19.67 15.23 9.79
CA PRO A 214 20.08 16.49 10.40
C PRO A 214 20.89 17.40 9.46
N ARG A 215 21.58 16.83 8.47
CA ARG A 215 22.36 17.56 7.47
C ARG A 215 21.44 18.21 6.44
N VAL A 216 20.50 17.45 5.88
CA VAL A 216 19.45 17.97 4.99
C VAL A 216 18.66 19.08 5.68
N ALA A 217 18.28 18.89 6.94
CA ALA A 217 17.61 19.90 7.75
C ALA A 217 18.46 21.17 7.99
N SER A 218 19.78 21.05 8.07
CA SER A 218 20.69 22.19 8.23
C SER A 218 20.79 23.03 6.95
N GLU A 219 20.92 22.39 5.79
CA GLU A 219 20.98 23.08 4.49
C GLU A 219 19.63 23.72 4.13
N LEU A 220 18.50 23.11 4.52
CA LEU A 220 17.16 23.70 4.40
C LEU A 220 16.96 24.92 5.33
N LEU A 221 17.61 24.97 6.49
CA LEU A 221 17.62 26.18 7.31
C LEU A 221 18.50 27.27 6.71
N ALA A 222 19.63 26.90 6.12
CA ALA A 222 20.55 27.84 5.47
C ALA A 222 19.95 28.51 4.22
N SER A 223 19.01 27.86 3.52
CA SER A 223 18.31 28.45 2.36
C SER A 223 17.20 29.43 2.72
N GLY A 224 16.77 29.49 3.99
CA GLY A 224 15.78 30.46 4.49
C GLY A 224 14.35 30.29 3.96
N GLY A 225 14.02 29.15 3.33
CA GLY A 225 12.70 28.90 2.74
C GLY A 225 11.56 28.79 3.77
N ASN A 226 10.34 29.13 3.35
CA ASN A 226 9.13 28.95 4.18
C ASN A 226 8.51 27.55 4.06
N PHE A 227 8.88 26.79 3.03
CA PHE A 227 8.45 25.41 2.72
C PHE A 227 6.94 25.16 2.88
N HIS A 228 6.12 26.14 2.52
CA HIS A 228 4.65 26.14 2.67
C HIS A 228 4.16 25.87 4.12
N GLY A 229 4.95 26.23 5.12
CA GLY A 229 4.68 25.99 6.55
C GLY A 229 5.23 24.68 7.11
N ILE A 230 5.94 23.88 6.30
CA ILE A 230 6.53 22.61 6.75
C ILE A 230 7.86 22.89 7.45
N ALA A 231 7.96 22.52 8.73
CA ALA A 231 9.18 22.71 9.51
C ALA A 231 10.41 22.03 8.88
N ALA A 232 11.51 22.79 8.75
CA ALA A 232 12.76 22.35 8.14
C ALA A 232 13.53 21.32 8.98
N ARG A 233 13.41 21.35 10.32
CA ARG A 233 13.82 20.25 11.21
C ARG A 233 12.63 19.34 11.49
N ARG A 234 12.84 18.03 11.44
CA ARG A 234 11.84 16.99 11.72
C ARG A 234 12.50 15.75 12.32
N GLY A 235 11.73 14.89 12.99
CA GLY A 235 12.20 13.57 13.42
C GLY A 235 12.04 12.51 12.33
N VAL A 236 12.57 11.31 12.59
CA VAL A 236 12.41 10.11 11.74
C VAL A 236 11.02 9.46 11.86
N ASP A 237 10.22 9.92 12.81
CA ASP A 237 8.85 9.52 13.13
C ASP A 237 7.86 9.79 11.99
N LEU A 238 7.95 10.95 11.34
CA LEU A 238 7.10 11.25 10.18
C LEU A 238 7.47 10.47 8.91
N PRO A 239 8.76 10.40 8.47
CA PRO A 239 9.16 9.50 7.38
C PRO A 239 8.74 8.05 7.64
N TYR A 240 8.96 7.53 8.86
CA TYR A 240 8.53 6.18 9.24
C TYR A 240 7.00 6.01 9.20
N ALA A 241 6.21 7.02 9.58
CA ALA A 241 4.76 6.94 9.44
C ALA A 241 4.30 6.89 7.96
N ILE A 242 5.02 7.54 7.04
CA ILE A 242 4.78 7.43 5.59
C ILE A 242 5.14 6.02 5.09
N ASP A 243 6.28 5.48 5.52
CA ASP A 243 6.77 4.12 5.23
C ASP A 243 5.71 3.06 5.58
N ASN A 244 5.24 3.06 6.84
CA ASN A 244 4.16 2.20 7.32
C ASN A 244 2.81 2.43 6.60
N ALA A 245 2.57 3.62 6.04
CA ALA A 245 1.36 3.91 5.27
C ALA A 245 1.42 3.26 3.87
N SER A 246 2.58 3.33 3.20
CA SER A 246 2.81 2.57 1.96
C SER A 246 2.65 1.06 2.14
N ASP A 247 3.10 0.49 3.26
CA ASP A 247 2.91 -0.94 3.56
C ASP A 247 1.42 -1.34 3.62
N ARG A 248 0.60 -0.59 4.34
CA ARG A 248 -0.85 -0.83 4.42
C ARG A 248 -1.52 -0.61 3.06
N ALA A 249 -1.14 0.44 2.34
CA ALA A 249 -1.63 0.73 1.00
C ALA A 249 -1.34 -0.40 0.00
N ASN A 250 -0.13 -0.96 0.06
CA ASN A 250 0.33 -2.07 -0.75
C ASN A 250 -0.52 -3.34 -0.53
N GLY A 251 -0.96 -3.59 0.70
CA GLY A 251 -1.87 -4.69 1.06
C GLY A 251 -3.28 -4.61 0.46
N PHE A 252 -3.73 -3.46 -0.06
CA PHE A 252 -5.08 -3.32 -0.63
C PHE A 252 -5.28 -4.14 -1.91
N ALA A 253 -4.24 -4.33 -2.73
CA ALA A 253 -4.36 -5.13 -3.94
C ALA A 253 -4.58 -6.62 -3.60
N LEU A 254 -3.88 -7.15 -2.59
CA LEU A 254 -4.08 -8.51 -2.08
C LEU A 254 -5.49 -8.64 -1.49
N THR A 255 -5.91 -7.65 -0.69
CA THR A 255 -7.25 -7.60 -0.08
C THR A 255 -8.36 -7.66 -1.13
N GLN A 256 -8.24 -6.87 -2.21
CA GLN A 256 -9.23 -6.86 -3.29
C GLN A 256 -9.20 -8.14 -4.14
N LEU A 257 -8.04 -8.78 -4.31
CA LEU A 257 -7.93 -10.06 -5.02
C LEU A 257 -8.55 -11.21 -4.21
N LEU A 258 -8.24 -11.28 -2.91
CA LEU A 258 -8.83 -12.26 -1.99
C LEU A 258 -10.34 -12.02 -1.82
N TRP A 259 -10.79 -10.77 -1.68
CA TRP A 259 -12.22 -10.46 -1.65
C TRP A 259 -12.92 -10.92 -2.93
N ARG A 260 -12.40 -10.56 -4.13
CA ARG A 260 -13.03 -10.90 -5.41
C ARG A 260 -13.05 -12.39 -5.73
N GLN A 261 -11.93 -13.09 -5.51
CA GLN A 261 -11.73 -14.44 -6.04
C GLN A 261 -11.50 -15.52 -4.98
N GLY A 262 -11.07 -15.15 -3.77
CA GLY A 262 -10.70 -16.11 -2.72
C GLY A 262 -11.86 -16.96 -2.22
N CYS A 263 -13.10 -16.45 -2.27
CA CYS A 263 -14.31 -17.20 -1.90
C CYS A 263 -14.99 -17.95 -3.07
N GLY A 264 -14.51 -17.77 -4.31
CA GLY A 264 -15.16 -18.30 -5.52
C GLY A 264 -15.81 -17.23 -6.40
N GLY A 265 -16.72 -17.66 -7.27
CA GLY A 265 -17.55 -16.80 -8.15
C GLY A 265 -18.78 -16.21 -7.44
N ASP A 266 -19.87 -15.98 -8.16
CA ASP A 266 -21.08 -15.35 -7.60
C ASP A 266 -22.06 -16.31 -6.93
N GLU A 267 -21.72 -17.59 -6.82
CA GLU A 267 -22.54 -18.65 -6.21
C GLU A 267 -22.93 -18.34 -4.75
N PRO A 268 -24.11 -18.77 -4.25
CA PRO A 268 -24.55 -18.50 -2.88
C PRO A 268 -23.58 -18.97 -1.77
N ALA A 269 -22.76 -19.99 -2.04
CA ALA A 269 -21.70 -20.43 -1.13
C ALA A 269 -20.52 -19.43 -1.05
N ALA A 270 -20.15 -18.82 -2.18
CA ALA A 270 -19.12 -17.80 -2.26
C ALA A 270 -19.59 -16.47 -1.64
N GLN A 271 -20.88 -16.13 -1.82
CA GLN A 271 -21.51 -15.00 -1.14
C GLN A 271 -21.53 -15.20 0.40
N ARG A 272 -21.88 -16.41 0.88
CA ARG A 272 -21.74 -16.78 2.32
C ARG A 272 -20.31 -16.58 2.84
N CYS A 273 -19.31 -17.02 2.08
CA CYS A 273 -17.90 -16.84 2.43
C CYS A 273 -17.50 -15.35 2.51
N ARG A 274 -17.91 -14.51 1.56
CA ARG A 274 -17.66 -13.05 1.59
C ARG A 274 -18.38 -12.34 2.73
N ALA A 275 -19.63 -12.70 3.02
CA ALA A 275 -20.37 -12.18 4.16
C ALA A 275 -19.72 -12.57 5.50
N GLY A 276 -19.24 -13.81 5.63
CA GLY A 276 -18.50 -14.27 6.80
C GLY A 276 -17.12 -13.62 6.96
N LEU A 277 -16.39 -13.36 5.86
CA LEU A 277 -15.16 -12.55 5.87
C LEU A 277 -15.43 -11.13 6.39
N PHE A 278 -16.50 -10.48 5.91
CA PHE A 278 -16.89 -9.16 6.38
C PHE A 278 -17.28 -9.16 7.86
N ALA A 279 -18.06 -10.14 8.32
CA ALA A 279 -18.35 -10.29 9.74
C ALA A 279 -17.07 -10.47 10.58
N ALA A 280 -16.09 -11.24 10.09
CA ALA A 280 -14.80 -11.42 10.77
C ALA A 280 -13.90 -10.17 10.73
N SER A 281 -13.90 -9.38 9.66
CA SER A 281 -13.16 -8.11 9.63
C SER A 281 -13.77 -7.04 10.54
N LEU A 282 -15.09 -7.04 10.72
CA LEU A 282 -15.76 -6.22 11.74
C LEU A 282 -15.41 -6.67 13.17
N ARG A 283 -15.37 -7.98 13.45
CA ARG A 283 -14.87 -8.52 14.75
C ARG A 283 -13.44 -8.06 15.02
N HIS A 284 -12.55 -8.20 14.03
CA HIS A 284 -11.16 -7.76 14.12
C HIS A 284 -11.03 -6.25 14.37
N ALA A 285 -11.76 -5.40 13.63
CA ALA A 285 -11.73 -3.96 13.82
C ALA A 285 -12.29 -3.52 15.19
N LEU A 286 -13.41 -4.10 15.63
CA LEU A 286 -14.04 -3.81 16.93
C LEU A 286 -13.24 -4.31 18.12
N SER A 287 -12.48 -5.39 17.98
CA SER A 287 -11.67 -5.98 19.06
C SER A 287 -10.27 -5.36 19.18
N GLY A 288 -9.94 -4.32 18.41
CA GLY A 288 -8.60 -3.72 18.44
C GLY A 288 -7.54 -4.63 17.80
N SER A 289 -7.89 -5.29 16.70
CA SER A 289 -7.04 -6.18 15.92
C SER A 289 -6.59 -7.48 16.63
N GLN A 290 -7.34 -7.93 17.63
CA GLN A 290 -7.15 -9.25 18.25
C GLN A 290 -7.32 -10.39 17.22
N VAL A 291 -6.72 -11.55 17.53
CA VAL A 291 -6.77 -12.75 16.68
C VAL A 291 -7.90 -13.66 17.17
N TRP A 292 -9.02 -13.67 16.46
CA TRP A 292 -10.11 -14.61 16.70
C TRP A 292 -9.77 -15.98 16.11
N ALA A 293 -9.92 -17.04 16.91
CA ALA A 293 -9.67 -18.42 16.47
C ALA A 293 -10.71 -18.95 15.47
N GLY A 294 -11.89 -18.33 15.40
CA GLY A 294 -13.05 -18.85 14.68
C GLY A 294 -13.87 -19.86 15.48
N ASP A 295 -15.06 -20.16 15.00
CA ASP A 295 -15.89 -21.29 15.41
C ASP A 295 -16.08 -22.26 14.22
N ALA A 296 -16.81 -23.37 14.42
CA ALA A 296 -17.07 -24.34 13.37
C ALA A 296 -17.84 -23.74 12.18
N ALA A 297 -18.81 -22.86 12.44
CA ALA A 297 -19.59 -22.22 11.38
C ALA A 297 -18.73 -21.29 10.51
N PHE A 298 -17.78 -20.57 11.11
CA PHE A 298 -16.78 -19.79 10.38
C PHE A 298 -15.75 -20.67 9.65
N ALA A 299 -15.37 -21.81 10.23
CA ALA A 299 -14.49 -22.78 9.56
C ALA A 299 -15.14 -23.31 8.27
N ASP A 300 -16.42 -23.69 8.32
CA ASP A 300 -17.17 -24.26 7.21
C ASP A 300 -17.62 -23.21 6.18
N ALA A 301 -18.09 -22.04 6.64
CA ALA A 301 -18.60 -20.99 5.75
C ALA A 301 -17.49 -20.13 5.11
N VAL A 302 -16.31 -20.01 5.75
CA VAL A 302 -15.25 -19.09 5.32
C VAL A 302 -13.90 -19.77 5.17
N ALA A 303 -13.34 -20.33 6.24
CA ALA A 303 -11.93 -20.73 6.24
C ALA A 303 -11.63 -21.86 5.24
N THR A 304 -12.51 -22.86 5.18
CA THR A 304 -12.37 -24.01 4.28
C THR A 304 -12.69 -23.66 2.82
N PRO A 305 -13.79 -22.96 2.49
CA PRO A 305 -14.02 -22.44 1.13
C PRO A 305 -12.85 -21.57 0.62
N LEU A 306 -12.35 -20.65 1.45
CA LEU A 306 -11.24 -19.77 1.07
C LEU A 306 -9.96 -20.57 0.78
N ARG A 307 -9.56 -21.48 1.68
CA ARG A 307 -8.37 -22.33 1.45
C ARG A 307 -8.52 -23.20 0.20
N ASN A 308 -9.67 -23.82 -0.01
CA ASN A 308 -9.90 -24.71 -1.14
C ASN A 308 -9.83 -23.97 -2.48
N GLU A 309 -10.49 -22.82 -2.60
CA GLU A 309 -10.46 -22.01 -3.81
C GLU A 309 -9.09 -21.35 -4.04
N ALA A 310 -8.42 -20.90 -2.97
CA ALA A 310 -7.08 -20.33 -3.07
C ALA A 310 -6.02 -21.37 -3.46
N ARG A 311 -6.07 -22.61 -2.92
CA ARG A 311 -5.26 -23.74 -3.40
C ARG A 311 -5.50 -24.04 -4.87
N ARG A 312 -6.77 -23.94 -5.33
CA ARG A 312 -7.16 -24.22 -6.72
C ARG A 312 -6.70 -23.14 -7.71
N ARG A 313 -6.70 -21.87 -7.30
CA ARG A 313 -6.28 -20.72 -8.14
C ARG A 313 -4.79 -20.40 -8.06
N TRP A 314 -4.22 -20.50 -6.87
CA TRP A 314 -2.89 -20.01 -6.51
C TRP A 314 -2.16 -21.06 -5.63
N PRO A 315 -1.93 -22.30 -6.15
CA PRO A 315 -1.31 -23.38 -5.37
C PRO A 315 0.08 -23.03 -4.84
N GLN A 316 0.79 -22.12 -5.52
CA GLN A 316 2.13 -21.63 -5.17
C GLN A 316 2.10 -20.27 -4.45
N GLY A 317 0.90 -19.81 -4.07
CA GLY A 317 0.68 -18.55 -3.39
C GLY A 317 0.57 -17.33 -4.30
N LEU A 318 0.45 -16.18 -3.64
CA LEU A 318 0.28 -14.85 -4.23
C LEU A 318 1.48 -13.96 -3.88
N ALA A 319 2.27 -13.58 -4.89
CA ALA A 319 3.41 -12.68 -4.73
C ALA A 319 2.95 -11.23 -4.58
N VAL A 320 3.23 -10.64 -3.41
CA VAL A 320 2.87 -9.25 -3.10
C VAL A 320 4.01 -8.33 -3.52
N GLY A 321 3.70 -7.31 -4.32
CA GLY A 321 4.66 -6.29 -4.75
C GLY A 321 5.36 -5.63 -3.57
N ASN A 322 6.63 -5.26 -3.75
CA ASN A 322 7.40 -4.59 -2.70
C ASN A 322 7.26 -3.05 -2.84
N PRO A 323 6.78 -2.33 -1.80
CA PRO A 323 6.71 -0.87 -1.83
C PRO A 323 8.09 -0.21 -1.63
N ASP A 324 9.04 -0.91 -1.00
CA ASP A 324 10.30 -0.36 -0.49
C ASP A 324 11.28 0.10 -1.56
N LEU A 325 11.97 1.19 -1.27
CA LEU A 325 13.23 1.57 -1.87
C LEU A 325 14.36 1.48 -0.82
N PRO A 326 15.60 1.11 -1.20
CA PRO A 326 16.74 1.18 -0.29
C PRO A 326 16.95 2.62 0.21
N ASN A 327 17.29 2.81 1.49
CA ASN A 327 17.63 4.13 2.03
C ASN A 327 18.90 4.71 1.35
N ARG A 328 18.98 6.05 1.23
CA ARG A 328 20.06 6.80 0.56
C ARG A 328 20.31 8.11 1.31
N ASP A 329 21.52 8.37 1.76
CA ASP A 329 21.94 9.74 2.14
C ASP A 329 22.47 10.45 0.87
N PRO A 330 21.79 11.51 0.37
CA PRO A 330 22.25 12.25 -0.81
C PRO A 330 23.47 13.13 -0.54
N LEU A 331 23.87 13.31 0.73
CA LEU A 331 25.03 14.12 1.13
C LEU A 331 26.20 13.25 1.63
N SER A 332 26.11 11.92 1.53
CA SER A 332 27.20 11.03 1.95
C SER A 332 28.49 11.31 1.16
N GLY A 333 29.62 11.41 1.86
CA GLY A 333 30.91 11.81 1.29
C GLY A 333 31.05 13.30 0.91
N VAL A 334 29.96 14.09 0.93
CA VAL A 334 29.99 15.53 0.68
C VAL A 334 30.34 16.26 1.98
N ALA A 335 31.36 17.11 2.01
CA ALA A 335 31.73 17.88 3.21
C ALA A 335 30.74 19.02 3.52
N GLY A 336 30.28 19.72 2.48
CA GLY A 336 29.27 20.78 2.51
C GLY A 336 28.84 21.11 1.07
N LEU A 337 27.76 21.87 0.88
CA LEU A 337 27.25 22.15 -0.47
C LEU A 337 28.27 22.89 -1.35
N PRO A 338 28.51 22.44 -2.60
CA PRO A 338 29.39 23.14 -3.54
C PRO A 338 28.92 24.57 -3.86
N ALA A 339 29.85 25.52 -3.86
CA ALA A 339 29.60 26.87 -4.37
C ALA A 339 29.33 26.87 -5.90
N ASP A 340 30.02 25.97 -6.62
CA ASP A 340 29.86 25.65 -8.04
C ASP A 340 28.46 25.07 -8.33
N PRO A 341 27.63 25.74 -9.17
CA PRO A 341 26.31 25.25 -9.54
C PRO A 341 26.30 23.87 -10.21
N GLU A 342 27.27 23.55 -11.08
CA GLU A 342 27.28 22.29 -11.82
C GLU A 342 27.48 21.10 -10.87
N ARG A 343 28.38 21.26 -9.89
CA ARG A 343 28.54 20.30 -8.80
C ARG A 343 27.32 20.19 -7.90
N ARG A 344 26.50 21.24 -7.75
CA ARG A 344 25.19 21.13 -7.06
C ARG A 344 24.20 20.29 -7.87
N VAL A 345 24.14 20.45 -9.19
CA VAL A 345 23.28 19.60 -10.06
C VAL A 345 23.71 18.13 -9.96
N ALA A 346 25.01 17.83 -9.90
CA ALA A 346 25.54 16.47 -9.77
C ALA A 346 25.04 15.74 -8.50
N LEU A 347 24.72 16.45 -7.40
CA LEU A 347 24.16 15.85 -6.17
C LEU A 347 22.75 15.23 -6.38
N SER A 348 22.04 15.62 -7.45
CA SER A 348 20.79 14.96 -7.85
C SER A 348 20.98 13.57 -8.46
N HIS A 349 22.23 13.10 -8.58
CA HIS A 349 22.54 11.78 -9.11
C HIS A 349 22.00 10.65 -8.22
N VAL A 350 21.24 9.74 -8.85
CA VAL A 350 20.72 8.52 -8.22
C VAL A 350 21.36 7.33 -8.92
N ALA A 351 22.41 6.78 -8.30
CA ALA A 351 23.10 5.59 -8.78
C ALA A 351 22.16 4.37 -8.87
N ALA A 352 22.47 3.41 -9.74
CA ALA A 352 21.57 2.30 -10.08
C ALA A 352 20.99 1.58 -8.85
N ALA A 353 21.80 1.26 -7.84
CA ALA A 353 21.39 0.56 -6.61
C ALA A 353 20.29 1.27 -5.79
N PHE A 354 20.06 2.57 -6.02
CA PHE A 354 19.01 3.36 -5.35
C PHE A 354 17.85 3.75 -6.31
N ASP A 355 17.95 3.39 -7.59
CA ASP A 355 17.04 3.82 -8.66
C ASP A 355 15.69 3.08 -8.57
N PRO A 356 14.54 3.79 -8.46
CA PRO A 356 13.21 3.15 -8.43
C PRO A 356 12.87 2.29 -9.65
N LEU A 357 13.63 2.43 -10.74
CA LEU A 357 13.51 1.64 -11.97
C LEU A 357 14.14 0.24 -11.89
N LEU A 358 14.86 -0.11 -10.82
CA LEU A 358 15.33 -1.49 -10.62
C LEU A 358 14.14 -2.44 -10.40
N PRO A 359 14.13 -3.64 -11.01
CA PRO A 359 13.17 -4.69 -10.67
C PRO A 359 13.29 -5.05 -9.18
N ARG A 360 12.15 -5.16 -8.50
CA ARG A 360 12.07 -5.56 -7.08
C ARG A 360 11.41 -6.93 -6.92
N ASN A 361 12.01 -7.76 -6.08
CA ASN A 361 11.41 -9.02 -5.62
C ASN A 361 10.11 -8.73 -4.86
N ALA A 362 9.24 -9.73 -4.74
CA ALA A 362 8.07 -9.65 -3.86
C ALA A 362 8.50 -9.39 -2.40
N ALA A 363 7.73 -8.58 -1.66
CA ALA A 363 7.97 -8.36 -0.23
C ALA A 363 7.57 -9.60 0.61
N GLU A 364 6.50 -10.27 0.19
CA GLU A 364 6.02 -11.54 0.77
C GLU A 364 5.33 -12.39 -0.31
N VAL A 365 5.16 -13.68 -0.02
CA VAL A 365 4.24 -14.56 -0.73
C VAL A 365 3.15 -14.98 0.24
N TRP A 366 1.91 -14.56 -0.01
CA TRP A 366 0.76 -15.04 0.74
C TRP A 366 0.45 -16.48 0.31
N LEU A 367 0.47 -17.42 1.25
CA LEU A 367 0.19 -18.84 1.02
C LEU A 367 -1.11 -19.24 1.72
N PRO A 368 -2.04 -19.94 1.04
CA PRO A 368 -3.37 -20.25 1.60
C PRO A 368 -3.32 -21.14 2.85
N ASP A 369 -2.28 -21.96 2.97
CA ASP A 369 -2.06 -22.89 4.08
C ASP A 369 -1.09 -22.37 5.15
N SER A 370 -0.64 -21.12 5.04
CA SER A 370 0.08 -20.47 6.14
C SER A 370 -0.88 -20.26 7.33
N PRO A 371 -0.43 -20.42 8.60
CA PRO A 371 -1.27 -20.17 9.77
C PRO A 371 -1.90 -18.77 9.80
N ASP A 372 -1.22 -17.81 9.19
CA ASP A 372 -1.60 -16.41 9.13
C ASP A 372 -2.49 -16.04 7.93
N ALA A 373 -2.71 -16.97 6.99
CA ALA A 373 -3.40 -16.71 5.71
C ALA A 373 -4.75 -16.00 5.90
N LEU A 374 -5.57 -16.54 6.81
CA LEU A 374 -6.90 -16.04 7.12
C LEU A 374 -6.85 -14.75 7.96
N ARG A 375 -5.85 -14.59 8.84
CA ARG A 375 -5.62 -13.34 9.58
C ARG A 375 -5.25 -12.19 8.64
N ARG A 376 -4.40 -12.44 7.63
CA ARG A 376 -4.07 -11.45 6.59
C ARG A 376 -5.33 -11.05 5.80
N ALA A 377 -6.21 -11.99 5.49
CA ALA A 377 -7.45 -11.72 4.76
C ALA A 377 -8.44 -10.86 5.57
N THR A 378 -8.66 -11.19 6.86
CA THR A 378 -9.59 -10.44 7.72
C THR A 378 -9.02 -9.09 8.17
N ALA A 379 -7.72 -9.00 8.44
CA ALA A 379 -7.04 -7.73 8.76
C ALA A 379 -7.01 -6.77 7.56
N GLY A 380 -6.72 -7.28 6.34
CA GLY A 380 -6.74 -6.47 5.12
C GLY A 380 -8.11 -5.84 4.83
N LEU A 381 -9.20 -6.58 5.04
CA LEU A 381 -10.56 -6.04 5.02
C LEU A 381 -10.84 -5.10 6.21
N GLY A 382 -10.17 -5.30 7.34
CA GLY A 382 -10.18 -4.42 8.50
C GLY A 382 -9.70 -2.99 8.19
N GLU A 383 -8.73 -2.84 7.29
CA GLU A 383 -8.22 -1.53 6.85
C GLU A 383 -9.23 -0.70 6.02
N PHE A 384 -10.41 -1.26 5.70
CA PHE A 384 -11.56 -0.55 5.11
C PHE A 384 -12.64 -0.19 6.15
N VAL A 385 -12.43 -0.49 7.43
CA VAL A 385 -13.30 -0.10 8.56
C VAL A 385 -12.78 1.22 9.14
N ALA A 386 -13.31 2.35 8.66
CA ALA A 386 -12.96 3.67 9.18
C ALA A 386 -13.26 3.78 10.69
N ALA A 387 -12.44 4.48 11.46
CA ALA A 387 -12.66 4.61 12.91
C ALA A 387 -14.05 5.17 13.30
N PRO A 388 -14.63 6.17 12.59
CA PRO A 388 -16.01 6.60 12.83
C PRO A 388 -17.06 5.53 12.53
N ASP A 389 -16.85 4.67 11.52
CA ASP A 389 -17.74 3.54 11.23
C ASP A 389 -17.64 2.48 12.34
N ARG A 390 -16.43 2.17 12.82
CA ARG A 390 -16.22 1.30 14.00
C ARG A 390 -16.96 1.83 15.23
N GLN A 391 -16.86 3.11 15.52
CA GLN A 391 -17.51 3.75 16.68
C GLN A 391 -19.04 3.74 16.54
N ARG A 392 -19.58 4.05 15.35
CA ARG A 392 -21.02 3.94 15.07
C ARG A 392 -21.53 2.51 15.23
N LEU A 393 -20.77 1.51 14.78
CA LEU A 393 -21.10 0.10 14.97
C LEU A 393 -21.07 -0.27 16.46
N ALA A 394 -20.00 0.07 17.19
CA ALA A 394 -19.90 -0.20 18.63
C ALA A 394 -21.06 0.42 19.43
N ALA A 395 -21.49 1.63 19.07
CA ALA A 395 -22.64 2.31 19.68
C ALA A 395 -23.98 1.62 19.36
N ALA A 396 -24.19 1.22 18.10
CA ALA A 396 -25.41 0.50 17.69
C ALA A 396 -25.53 -0.86 18.41
N LEU A 397 -24.42 -1.60 18.55
CA LEU A 397 -24.39 -2.85 19.30
C LEU A 397 -24.63 -2.62 20.81
N ALA A 398 -24.03 -1.58 21.39
CA ALA A 398 -24.25 -1.21 22.79
C ALA A 398 -25.71 -0.82 23.08
N GLY A 399 -26.43 -0.25 22.11
CA GLY A 399 -27.85 0.09 22.23
C GLY A 399 -28.83 -1.09 22.07
N ALA A 400 -28.38 -2.24 21.56
CA ALA A 400 -29.29 -3.34 21.18
C ALA A 400 -29.94 -4.05 22.39
N VAL A 401 -31.28 -4.09 22.42
CA VAL A 401 -32.08 -4.71 23.49
C VAL A 401 -32.19 -6.24 23.31
N LYS A 402 -32.45 -6.98 24.38
CA LYS A 402 -32.61 -8.46 24.41
C LYS A 402 -31.38 -9.23 23.87
N VAL A 403 -30.18 -8.74 24.16
CA VAL A 403 -28.91 -9.40 23.84
C VAL A 403 -28.55 -10.42 24.93
N ALA A 404 -28.14 -11.62 24.52
CA ALA A 404 -27.67 -12.66 25.43
C ALA A 404 -26.34 -12.29 26.10
N GLY A 405 -26.06 -12.84 27.28
CA GLY A 405 -24.80 -12.66 27.98
C GLY A 405 -24.34 -13.94 28.67
N SER A 406 -23.08 -13.96 29.05
CA SER A 406 -22.44 -15.05 29.80
C SER A 406 -21.49 -14.50 30.86
N GLU A 407 -21.04 -15.36 31.77
CA GLU A 407 -20.07 -15.04 32.80
C GLU A 407 -18.97 -16.10 32.79
N ILE A 408 -17.73 -15.69 32.52
CA ILE A 408 -16.55 -16.55 32.72
C ILE A 408 -16.07 -16.32 34.14
N ARG A 409 -15.97 -17.38 34.96
CA ARG A 409 -15.46 -17.28 36.33
C ARG A 409 -14.06 -17.87 36.42
N LEU A 410 -13.19 -17.19 37.16
CA LEU A 410 -11.82 -17.64 37.39
C LEU A 410 -11.49 -17.55 38.88
N PRO A 411 -10.85 -18.57 39.49
CA PRO A 411 -10.34 -18.48 40.85
C PRO A 411 -9.18 -17.47 40.89
N CYS A 412 -9.15 -16.67 41.95
CA CYS A 412 -8.19 -15.59 42.16
C CYS A 412 -7.30 -15.81 43.39
N ARG A 413 -6.07 -15.32 43.29
CA ARG A 413 -5.25 -14.92 44.45
C ARG A 413 -5.15 -13.40 44.50
N PHE A 414 -5.13 -12.87 45.72
CA PHE A 414 -5.02 -11.44 46.01
C PHE A 414 -3.84 -11.17 46.93
N GLU A 415 -3.16 -10.05 46.70
CA GLU A 415 -2.01 -9.61 47.49
C GLU A 415 -2.15 -8.11 47.78
N ASP A 416 -2.31 -7.75 49.06
CA ASP A 416 -2.43 -6.35 49.51
C ASP A 416 -1.05 -5.76 49.83
N ASN A 417 -0.82 -4.51 49.44
CA ASN A 417 0.38 -3.78 49.85
C ASN A 417 0.36 -3.46 51.35
N ALA A 418 1.53 -3.22 51.95
CA ALA A 418 1.67 -2.92 53.38
C ALA A 418 0.87 -1.69 53.86
N ALA A 419 0.49 -0.79 52.95
CA ALA A 419 -0.34 0.39 53.25
C ALA A 419 -1.86 0.14 53.14
N GLY A 420 -2.32 -1.05 52.70
CA GLY A 420 -3.73 -1.36 52.48
C GLY A 420 -4.42 -0.51 51.41
N SER A 421 -3.64 0.14 50.54
CA SER A 421 -4.08 1.11 49.53
C SER A 421 -4.10 0.54 48.11
N ARG A 422 -3.46 -0.60 47.87
CA ARG A 422 -3.45 -1.30 46.58
C ARG A 422 -3.44 -2.80 46.76
N ARG A 423 -4.20 -3.49 45.90
CA ARG A 423 -4.30 -4.95 45.79
C ARG A 423 -3.82 -5.39 44.42
N GLU A 424 -2.91 -6.35 44.32
CA GLU A 424 -2.72 -7.10 43.06
C GLU A 424 -3.72 -8.25 43.01
N LEU A 425 -4.23 -8.56 41.80
CA LEU A 425 -5.02 -9.75 41.53
C LEU A 425 -4.33 -10.62 40.48
N ARG A 426 -4.35 -11.94 40.71
CA ARG A 426 -3.90 -12.96 39.75
C ARG A 426 -4.93 -14.08 39.74
N CYS A 427 -5.69 -14.18 38.66
CA CYS A 427 -6.76 -15.16 38.49
C CYS A 427 -6.54 -15.99 37.24
N GLY A 428 -6.89 -17.27 37.28
CA GLY A 428 -6.79 -18.14 36.12
C GLY A 428 -7.12 -19.59 36.41
N GLY A 429 -7.59 -20.30 35.40
CA GLY A 429 -7.94 -21.71 35.44
C GLY A 429 -7.51 -22.43 34.17
N PRO A 430 -7.20 -23.75 34.21
CA PRO A 430 -6.71 -24.50 33.06
C PRO A 430 -7.70 -24.45 31.87
N GLY A 431 -7.35 -23.71 30.82
CA GLY A 431 -8.18 -23.52 29.64
C GLY A 431 -9.27 -22.44 29.76
N GLU A 432 -9.49 -21.86 30.95
CA GLU A 432 -10.60 -20.94 31.23
C GLU A 432 -10.23 -19.46 31.02
N GLY A 433 -8.96 -19.09 31.19
CA GLY A 433 -8.46 -17.73 31.00
C GLY A 433 -7.42 -17.29 32.04
N VAL A 434 -6.95 -16.05 31.91
CA VAL A 434 -6.00 -15.40 32.82
C VAL A 434 -6.36 -13.92 33.00
N VAL A 435 -6.39 -13.45 34.25
CA VAL A 435 -6.56 -12.05 34.62
C VAL A 435 -5.44 -11.65 35.58
N GLU A 436 -4.64 -10.65 35.20
CA GLU A 436 -3.64 -10.04 36.07
C GLU A 436 -3.85 -8.53 36.10
N GLY A 437 -3.84 -7.94 37.30
CA GLY A 437 -4.12 -6.52 37.45
C GLY A 437 -3.88 -5.97 38.84
N ARG A 438 -4.19 -4.69 39.01
CA ARG A 438 -3.98 -3.88 40.21
C ARG A 438 -5.24 -3.09 40.51
N LEU A 439 -5.68 -3.08 41.76
CA LEU A 439 -6.85 -2.34 42.25
C LEU A 439 -6.40 -1.29 43.27
N GLU A 440 -7.01 -0.12 43.21
CA GLU A 440 -6.83 0.95 44.17
C GLU A 440 -7.90 0.86 45.26
N LEU A 441 -7.46 0.74 46.52
CA LEU A 441 -8.31 0.54 47.67
C LEU A 441 -8.48 1.84 48.47
N ARG A 442 -9.72 2.15 48.89
CA ARG A 442 -10.01 3.17 49.90
C ARG A 442 -10.79 2.55 51.04
N GLY A 443 -10.18 2.46 52.22
CA GLY A 443 -10.75 1.75 53.37
C GLY A 443 -11.01 0.26 53.09
N GLY A 444 -10.09 -0.39 52.38
CA GLY A 444 -10.19 -1.80 51.97
C GLY A 444 -11.18 -2.10 50.82
N ARG A 445 -11.81 -1.08 50.23
CA ARG A 445 -12.80 -1.24 49.14
C ARG A 445 -12.15 -0.84 47.80
N PRO A 446 -12.19 -1.66 46.76
CA PRO A 446 -11.66 -1.28 45.45
C PRO A 446 -12.57 -0.22 44.80
N LEU A 447 -11.98 0.90 44.38
CA LEU A 447 -12.68 2.01 43.70
C LEU A 447 -12.26 2.16 42.24
N ALA A 448 -10.99 1.88 41.94
CA ALA A 448 -10.42 1.94 40.61
C ALA A 448 -9.39 0.81 40.41
N GLY A 449 -8.80 0.70 39.23
CA GLY A 449 -7.71 -0.22 38.95
C GLY A 449 -7.33 -0.30 37.47
N VAL A 450 -6.40 -1.20 37.15
CA VAL A 450 -6.00 -1.53 35.79
C VAL A 450 -5.70 -3.03 35.66
N LEU A 451 -6.21 -3.68 34.61
CA LEU A 451 -5.75 -5.01 34.21
C LEU A 451 -4.50 -4.85 33.34
N THR A 452 -3.37 -5.32 33.85
CA THR A 452 -2.14 -5.45 33.08
C THR A 452 -2.26 -6.55 32.03
N ARG A 453 -3.13 -7.55 32.26
CA ARG A 453 -3.37 -8.66 31.34
C ARG A 453 -4.79 -9.21 31.49
N LEU A 454 -5.47 -9.42 30.37
CA LEU A 454 -6.71 -10.18 30.27
C LEU A 454 -6.61 -11.12 29.06
N MET A 455 -6.65 -12.43 29.30
CA MET A 455 -6.71 -13.46 28.26
C MET A 455 -7.94 -14.32 28.47
N LEU A 456 -8.75 -14.50 27.43
CA LEU A 456 -9.95 -15.35 27.44
C LEU A 456 -9.92 -16.36 26.27
N PRO A 457 -10.67 -17.47 26.35
CA PRO A 457 -10.85 -18.42 25.26
C PRO A 457 -11.26 -17.76 23.93
N GLY A 458 -11.02 -18.46 22.82
CA GLY A 458 -11.29 -17.94 21.46
C GLY A 458 -10.27 -16.92 20.93
N GLY A 459 -9.18 -16.67 21.66
CA GLY A 459 -8.06 -15.81 21.23
C GLY A 459 -8.08 -14.38 21.77
N THR A 460 -8.87 -14.11 22.81
CA THR A 460 -8.89 -12.77 23.43
C THR A 460 -7.58 -12.52 24.18
N ALA A 461 -6.91 -11.40 23.89
CA ALA A 461 -5.70 -10.95 24.57
C ALA A 461 -5.70 -9.41 24.63
N LEU A 462 -5.83 -8.86 25.83
CA LEU A 462 -5.91 -7.42 26.11
C LEU A 462 -4.98 -7.03 27.27
N THR A 463 -4.55 -5.77 27.27
CA THR A 463 -3.70 -5.15 28.30
C THR A 463 -4.14 -3.71 28.53
N GLY A 464 -3.81 -3.12 29.67
CA GLY A 464 -4.10 -1.70 29.96
C GLY A 464 -5.59 -1.36 30.10
N ILE A 465 -6.44 -2.31 30.47
CA ILE A 465 -7.87 -2.06 30.68
C ILE A 465 -8.07 -1.36 32.02
N GLU A 466 -8.54 -0.12 32.00
CA GLU A 466 -8.94 0.60 33.20
C GLU A 466 -10.18 -0.04 33.85
N LEU A 467 -10.26 -0.04 35.17
CA LEU A 467 -11.38 -0.54 35.96
C LEU A 467 -11.92 0.57 36.86
N ILE A 468 -13.24 0.79 36.87
CA ILE A 468 -13.89 1.79 37.73
C ILE A 468 -15.06 1.14 38.47
N ALA A 469 -15.16 1.34 39.77
CA ALA A 469 -16.21 0.73 40.59
C ALA A 469 -17.61 1.25 40.24
N SER A 470 -18.57 0.32 40.21
CA SER A 470 -19.96 0.55 39.86
C SER A 470 -20.86 0.14 41.04
N GLY A 471 -21.67 1.08 41.54
CA GLY A 471 -22.47 0.86 42.75
C GLY A 471 -21.69 1.10 44.04
N LYS A 472 -21.95 0.29 45.08
CA LYS A 472 -21.35 0.44 46.42
C LYS A 472 -20.45 -0.78 46.74
N PRO A 473 -19.14 -0.75 46.43
CA PRO A 473 -18.24 -1.86 46.74
C PRO A 473 -18.07 -2.03 48.26
N THR A 474 -17.90 -3.28 48.69
CA THR A 474 -17.52 -3.65 50.06
C THR A 474 -16.05 -4.09 50.09
N ALA A 475 -15.55 -4.53 51.24
CA ALA A 475 -14.21 -5.11 51.33
C ALA A 475 -14.10 -6.48 50.62
N THR A 476 -15.22 -7.21 50.46
CA THR A 476 -15.25 -8.60 49.96
C THR A 476 -16.02 -8.78 48.64
N ARG A 477 -16.74 -7.75 48.15
CA ARG A 477 -17.46 -7.78 46.87
C ARG A 477 -17.39 -6.43 46.16
N ALA A 478 -17.12 -6.43 44.87
CA ALA A 478 -17.16 -5.22 44.04
C ALA A 478 -17.50 -5.54 42.58
N THR A 479 -18.36 -4.73 41.98
CA THR A 479 -18.59 -4.69 40.54
C THR A 479 -17.73 -3.58 39.93
N LEU A 480 -16.87 -3.93 38.98
CA LEU A 480 -16.01 -2.99 38.26
C LEU A 480 -16.44 -2.93 36.78
N GLN A 481 -16.60 -1.72 36.23
CA GLN A 481 -16.78 -1.48 34.81
C GLN A 481 -15.41 -1.35 34.13
N PRO A 482 -15.09 -2.17 33.11
CA PRO A 482 -13.86 -2.04 32.35
C PRO A 482 -13.99 -0.94 31.27
N ARG A 483 -12.87 -0.27 30.98
CA ARG A 483 -12.74 0.75 29.92
C ARG A 483 -11.41 0.59 29.18
N SER A 484 -11.39 0.96 27.91
CA SER A 484 -10.23 0.86 27.03
C SER A 484 -10.01 2.18 26.28
N GLY A 485 -8.76 2.65 26.29
CA GLY A 485 -8.34 3.91 25.69
C GLY A 485 -8.90 5.16 26.42
N GLY A 486 -8.26 6.31 26.19
CA GLY A 486 -8.65 7.58 26.84
C GLY A 486 -10.05 8.12 26.50
N ALA A 487 -10.77 7.49 25.56
CA ALA A 487 -12.16 7.76 25.24
C ALA A 487 -13.17 6.96 26.11
N GLY A 488 -12.70 6.00 26.91
CA GLY A 488 -13.56 5.17 27.77
C GLY A 488 -14.41 4.15 27.01
N GLU A 489 -13.95 3.65 25.86
CA GLU A 489 -14.67 2.65 25.06
C GLU A 489 -14.78 1.31 25.83
N VAL A 490 -15.88 0.57 25.66
CA VAL A 490 -16.07 -0.74 26.30
C VAL A 490 -15.19 -1.77 25.58
N PRO A 491 -14.24 -2.46 26.27
CA PRO A 491 -13.38 -3.44 25.63
C PRO A 491 -14.19 -4.66 25.13
N ARG A 492 -13.68 -5.30 24.07
CA ARG A 492 -14.35 -6.42 23.39
C ARG A 492 -13.46 -7.66 23.33
N SER A 493 -14.08 -8.83 23.41
CA SER A 493 -13.41 -10.12 23.17
C SER A 493 -12.96 -10.24 21.71
N ALA A 494 -12.08 -11.19 21.39
CA ALA A 494 -11.71 -11.47 20.00
C ALA A 494 -12.93 -11.89 19.13
N ALA A 495 -13.95 -12.52 19.73
CA ALA A 495 -15.21 -12.84 19.05
C ALA A 495 -16.09 -11.61 18.73
N GLY A 496 -15.73 -10.43 19.25
CA GLY A 496 -16.41 -9.16 19.07
C GLY A 496 -17.32 -8.74 20.23
N ASP A 497 -17.52 -9.59 21.24
CA ASP A 497 -18.49 -9.39 22.32
C ASP A 497 -18.04 -8.34 23.34
N ALA A 498 -18.95 -7.49 23.80
CA ALA A 498 -18.65 -6.48 24.82
C ALA A 498 -18.38 -7.09 26.20
N ILE A 499 -17.24 -6.73 26.81
CA ILE A 499 -16.88 -7.09 28.18
C ILE A 499 -17.47 -6.01 29.10
N VAL A 500 -18.60 -6.31 29.74
CA VAL A 500 -19.49 -5.32 30.38
C VAL A 500 -19.38 -5.27 31.92
N GLY A 501 -18.41 -5.97 32.49
CA GLY A 501 -18.14 -5.89 33.93
C GLY A 501 -17.26 -7.02 34.45
N LEU A 502 -16.58 -6.74 35.56
CA LEU A 502 -15.87 -7.72 36.38
C LEU A 502 -16.42 -7.68 37.80
N ASP A 503 -16.99 -8.80 38.25
CA ASP A 503 -17.57 -8.97 39.58
C ASP A 503 -16.59 -9.75 40.48
N LEU A 504 -15.90 -9.02 41.35
CA LEU A 504 -14.91 -9.56 42.28
C LEU A 504 -15.57 -10.07 43.56
N ARG A 505 -15.11 -11.21 44.04
CA ARG A 505 -15.46 -11.80 45.34
C ARG A 505 -14.20 -12.26 46.05
N GLN A 506 -13.98 -11.79 47.27
CA GLN A 506 -12.85 -12.20 48.10
C GLN A 506 -13.28 -13.29 49.10
N GLY A 507 -12.42 -14.28 49.31
CA GLY A 507 -12.56 -15.31 50.33
C GLY A 507 -12.41 -14.76 51.75
N ALA A 508 -12.84 -15.54 52.74
CA ALA A 508 -12.74 -15.17 54.16
C ALA A 508 -11.28 -15.06 54.65
N ASP A 509 -10.36 -15.79 54.00
CA ASP A 509 -8.91 -15.74 54.21
C ASP A 509 -8.25 -14.42 53.73
N ARG A 510 -8.97 -13.62 52.94
CA ARG A 510 -8.49 -12.44 52.19
C ARG A 510 -7.40 -12.72 51.14
N VAL A 511 -6.97 -13.95 50.96
CA VAL A 511 -5.91 -14.33 49.99
C VAL A 511 -6.50 -15.00 48.74
N SER A 512 -7.61 -15.73 48.87
CA SER A 512 -8.30 -16.38 47.76
C SER A 512 -9.56 -15.61 47.32
N GLY A 513 -10.19 -16.07 46.24
CA GLY A 513 -11.51 -15.63 45.80
C GLY A 513 -11.80 -15.95 44.35
N GLU A 514 -12.66 -15.14 43.72
CA GLU A 514 -13.24 -15.36 42.39
C GLU A 514 -13.38 -14.02 41.64
N VAL A 515 -13.20 -14.03 40.33
CA VAL A 515 -13.65 -12.96 39.43
C VAL A 515 -14.63 -13.51 38.41
N GLY A 516 -15.83 -12.93 38.34
CA GLY A 516 -16.81 -13.17 37.27
C GLY A 516 -16.67 -12.11 36.19
N ILE A 517 -16.36 -12.52 34.95
CA ILE A 517 -16.15 -11.64 33.81
C ILE A 517 -17.42 -11.71 32.94
N ARG A 518 -18.23 -10.65 32.97
CA ARG A 518 -19.51 -10.60 32.25
C ARG A 518 -19.31 -10.17 30.79
N LEU A 519 -19.70 -11.05 29.89
CA LEU A 519 -19.77 -10.82 28.45
C LEU A 519 -21.20 -10.54 28.01
N ARG A 520 -21.36 -9.66 27.03
CA ARG A 520 -22.62 -9.39 26.33
C ARG A 520 -22.40 -9.68 24.85
N HIS A 521 -23.13 -10.66 24.31
CA HIS A 521 -22.96 -11.16 22.94
C HIS A 521 -23.63 -10.26 21.91
N ASP A 522 -23.33 -8.97 21.95
CA ASP A 522 -23.93 -7.94 21.10
C ASP A 522 -23.48 -8.04 19.64
N PHE A 523 -22.29 -8.58 19.35
CA PHE A 523 -21.87 -8.84 17.97
C PHE A 523 -22.82 -9.76 17.21
N ALA A 524 -23.56 -10.64 17.89
CA ALA A 524 -24.61 -11.46 17.28
C ALA A 524 -25.73 -10.63 16.61
N VAL A 525 -25.88 -9.34 16.97
CA VAL A 525 -26.79 -8.39 16.30
C VAL A 525 -26.23 -7.97 14.93
N ALA A 526 -24.92 -7.68 14.82
CA ALA A 526 -24.26 -7.43 13.55
C ALA A 526 -24.25 -8.66 12.64
N GLN A 527 -23.99 -9.85 13.20
CA GLN A 527 -24.08 -11.11 12.46
C GLN A 527 -25.48 -11.27 11.83
N ARG A 528 -26.56 -11.19 12.64
CA ARG A 528 -27.94 -11.27 12.12
C ARG A 528 -28.31 -10.17 11.12
N ALA A 529 -27.66 -9.01 11.15
CA ALA A 529 -27.85 -7.96 10.13
C ALA A 529 -27.20 -8.38 8.79
N ILE A 530 -25.95 -8.86 8.83
CA ILE A 530 -25.24 -9.40 7.66
C ILE A 530 -25.99 -10.60 7.06
N ASP A 531 -26.49 -11.51 7.91
CA ASP A 531 -27.25 -12.68 7.47
C ASP A 531 -28.54 -12.28 6.72
N ARG A 532 -29.19 -11.17 7.11
CA ARG A 532 -30.36 -10.61 6.38
C ARG A 532 -29.97 -9.94 5.07
N LEU A 533 -28.87 -9.17 5.03
CA LEU A 533 -28.35 -8.60 3.78
C LEU A 533 -28.02 -9.69 2.75
N LEU A 534 -27.51 -10.82 3.22
CA LEU A 534 -27.15 -11.99 2.42
C LEU A 534 -28.38 -12.81 1.95
N ALA A 535 -29.46 -12.82 2.73
CA ALA A 535 -30.74 -13.40 2.32
C ALA A 535 -31.59 -12.45 1.45
N GLY A 536 -31.24 -11.15 1.41
CA GLY A 536 -31.97 -10.11 0.70
C GLY A 536 -31.58 -9.94 -0.76
N PRO A 537 -32.38 -9.17 -1.55
CA PRO A 537 -32.15 -8.99 -2.99
C PRO A 537 -30.85 -8.24 -3.34
N ALA A 538 -30.23 -7.57 -2.36
CA ALA A 538 -28.96 -6.86 -2.54
C ALA A 538 -27.72 -7.78 -2.44
N ALA A 539 -27.87 -9.05 -2.04
CA ALA A 539 -26.76 -9.95 -1.73
C ALA A 539 -25.71 -10.06 -2.86
N ALA A 540 -26.14 -10.17 -4.13
CA ALA A 540 -25.23 -10.23 -5.28
C ALA A 540 -24.42 -8.94 -5.49
N ALA A 541 -24.97 -7.77 -5.15
CA ALA A 541 -24.26 -6.48 -5.24
C ALA A 541 -23.32 -6.23 -4.04
N LEU A 542 -23.64 -6.81 -2.88
CA LEU A 542 -22.89 -6.62 -1.62
C LEU A 542 -21.80 -7.68 -1.39
N PHE A 543 -22.00 -8.90 -1.89
CA PHE A 543 -21.15 -10.08 -1.63
C PHE A 543 -20.75 -10.85 -2.90
N GLY A 544 -20.96 -10.28 -4.10
CA GLY A 544 -20.51 -10.85 -5.38
C GLY A 544 -18.99 -10.81 -5.59
N ALA A 545 -18.52 -11.36 -6.71
CA ALA A 545 -17.11 -11.45 -7.13
C ALA A 545 -16.53 -10.11 -7.64
N THR A 546 -17.10 -8.99 -7.19
CA THR A 546 -16.79 -7.62 -7.57
C THR A 546 -15.81 -6.96 -6.58
N VAL A 547 -15.30 -5.77 -6.93
CA VAL A 547 -14.48 -4.93 -6.03
C VAL A 547 -15.23 -4.71 -4.70
N PHE A 548 -14.53 -4.77 -3.56
CA PHE A 548 -15.12 -4.67 -2.22
C PHE A 548 -15.98 -3.40 -2.09
N PRO A 549 -17.32 -3.52 -1.97
CA PRO A 549 -18.22 -2.39 -2.09
C PRO A 549 -18.36 -1.66 -0.74
N ARG A 550 -17.26 -1.10 -0.21
CA ARG A 550 -17.17 -0.53 1.14
C ARG A 550 -18.37 0.36 1.48
N GLN A 551 -18.58 1.44 0.74
CA GLN A 551 -19.61 2.43 1.06
C GLN A 551 -21.04 1.82 0.99
N PRO A 552 -21.47 1.14 -0.09
CA PRO A 552 -22.75 0.42 -0.12
C PRO A 552 -22.94 -0.58 1.02
N LEU A 553 -21.90 -1.36 1.35
CA LEU A 553 -21.96 -2.41 2.37
C LEU A 553 -22.10 -1.84 3.79
N PHE A 554 -21.37 -0.76 4.11
CA PHE A 554 -21.57 -0.05 5.38
C PHE A 554 -22.92 0.67 5.44
N GLN A 555 -23.38 1.29 4.35
CA GLN A 555 -24.71 1.91 4.29
C GLN A 555 -25.82 0.88 4.54
N ALA A 556 -25.76 -0.28 3.89
CA ALA A 556 -26.71 -1.38 4.07
C ALA A 556 -26.67 -1.96 5.49
N LEU A 557 -25.47 -2.18 6.06
CA LEU A 557 -25.31 -2.66 7.44
C LEU A 557 -25.90 -1.68 8.47
N PHE A 558 -25.68 -0.38 8.31
CA PHE A 558 -26.23 0.61 9.25
C PHE A 558 -27.76 0.72 9.13
N ALA A 559 -28.32 0.60 7.93
CA ALA A 559 -29.78 0.53 7.74
C ALA A 559 -30.39 -0.69 8.46
N GLU A 560 -29.79 -1.87 8.32
CA GLU A 560 -30.21 -3.11 9.03
C GLU A 560 -30.02 -3.08 10.55
N LEU A 561 -29.21 -2.13 11.06
CA LEU A 561 -29.04 -1.85 12.49
C LEU A 561 -29.93 -0.69 12.97
N GLY A 562 -30.81 -0.14 12.12
CA GLY A 562 -31.67 0.99 12.44
C GLY A 562 -30.92 2.32 12.64
N ALA A 563 -29.66 2.39 12.20
CA ALA A 563 -28.82 3.57 12.35
C ALA A 563 -28.94 4.48 11.13
N HIS A 564 -29.18 5.77 11.37
CA HIS A 564 -29.26 6.79 10.32
C HIS A 564 -27.99 6.79 9.45
N ALA A 565 -28.17 6.90 8.14
CA ALA A 565 -27.09 7.09 7.19
C ALA A 565 -26.47 8.49 7.39
N PRO A 566 -25.13 8.63 7.34
CA PRO A 566 -24.49 9.93 7.31
C PRO A 566 -24.81 10.63 5.99
N ALA A 567 -24.78 11.97 5.97
CA ALA A 567 -24.85 12.73 4.73
C ALA A 567 -23.73 12.28 3.78
N VAL A 568 -24.08 11.94 2.54
CA VAL A 568 -23.09 11.47 1.55
C VAL A 568 -22.25 12.67 1.10
N CYS A 569 -20.95 12.67 1.46
CA CYS A 569 -20.03 13.70 0.95
C CYS A 569 -19.95 13.68 -0.58
N CYS A 570 -19.49 14.79 -1.13
CA CYS A 570 -18.71 14.75 -2.36
C CYS A 570 -19.52 14.33 -3.60
N GLN A 571 -20.87 14.41 -3.55
CA GLN A 571 -21.79 13.98 -4.62
C GLN A 571 -21.49 14.63 -5.98
N ALA A 572 -20.95 15.85 -5.99
CA ALA A 572 -20.47 16.55 -7.19
C ALA A 572 -19.49 15.71 -8.02
N ALA A 573 -18.74 14.78 -7.41
CA ALA A 573 -17.82 13.87 -8.10
C ALA A 573 -18.50 13.01 -9.18
N ALA A 574 -19.79 12.71 -9.02
CA ALA A 574 -20.59 11.97 -10.01
C ALA A 574 -20.93 12.80 -11.26
N LEU A 575 -20.87 14.14 -11.17
CA LEU A 575 -21.15 15.08 -12.26
C LEU A 575 -19.86 15.63 -12.92
N LEU A 576 -18.68 15.11 -12.53
CA LEU A 576 -17.42 15.49 -13.15
C LEU A 576 -17.34 15.02 -14.61
N PRO A 577 -16.73 15.78 -15.53
CA PRO A 577 -16.43 15.32 -16.89
C PRO A 577 -15.52 14.08 -16.86
N PRO A 578 -15.56 13.20 -17.89
CA PRO A 578 -14.79 11.96 -17.91
C PRO A 578 -13.30 12.14 -17.61
N ALA A 579 -12.71 11.16 -16.93
CA ALA A 579 -11.26 11.11 -16.70
C ALA A 579 -10.52 11.13 -18.04
N ARG A 580 -9.41 11.86 -18.12
CA ARG A 580 -8.66 12.08 -19.36
C ARG A 580 -7.15 12.08 -19.10
N LEU A 581 -6.40 11.60 -20.09
CA LEU A 581 -4.96 11.82 -20.18
C LEU A 581 -4.68 13.24 -20.70
N GLU A 582 -3.44 13.70 -20.62
CA GLU A 582 -3.05 14.96 -21.28
C GLU A 582 -2.84 14.76 -22.78
N LEU A 583 -2.12 13.70 -23.17
CA LEU A 583 -2.04 13.19 -24.54
C LEU A 583 -2.51 11.73 -24.57
N ALA A 584 -2.89 11.25 -25.76
CA ALA A 584 -3.03 9.82 -26.00
C ALA A 584 -1.70 9.11 -25.73
N ALA A 585 -1.73 8.02 -24.95
CA ALA A 585 -0.52 7.26 -24.65
C ALA A 585 -0.04 6.47 -25.87
N ALA A 586 1.26 6.57 -26.19
CA ALA A 586 1.87 5.78 -27.25
C ALA A 586 1.83 4.28 -26.93
N ALA A 587 1.45 3.47 -27.92
CA ALA A 587 1.38 2.02 -27.79
C ALA A 587 2.80 1.39 -27.87
N PRO A 588 3.18 0.51 -26.91
CA PRO A 588 4.45 -0.21 -26.96
C PRO A 588 4.64 -1.01 -28.25
N GLY A 589 5.88 -1.10 -28.73
CA GLY A 589 6.23 -1.87 -29.92
C GLY A 589 5.88 -1.23 -31.27
N VAL A 590 5.10 -0.14 -31.29
CA VAL A 590 4.67 0.51 -32.55
C VAL A 590 5.79 1.36 -33.15
N ALA A 591 6.07 1.16 -34.45
CA ALA A 591 7.09 1.87 -35.19
C ALA A 591 6.64 3.28 -35.60
N GLY A 592 7.60 4.22 -35.62
CA GLY A 592 7.35 5.61 -36.03
C GLY A 592 7.17 5.79 -37.54
N SER A 593 6.29 6.72 -37.92
CA SER A 593 6.14 7.18 -39.31
C SER A 593 7.39 7.93 -39.79
N ASP A 594 7.91 8.86 -39.00
CA ASP A 594 9.14 9.62 -39.26
C ASP A 594 10.40 8.72 -39.29
N PRO A 595 11.24 8.78 -40.35
CA PRO A 595 12.50 8.04 -40.43
C PRO A 595 13.51 8.33 -39.31
N ALA A 596 13.58 9.55 -38.76
CA ALA A 596 14.61 9.92 -37.78
C ALA A 596 14.37 9.27 -36.40
N SER A 597 13.11 9.12 -36.00
CA SER A 597 12.68 8.55 -34.73
C SER A 597 12.12 7.13 -34.81
N ARG A 598 11.88 6.57 -36.01
CA ARG A 598 11.29 5.23 -36.22
C ARG A 598 11.91 4.12 -35.36
N SER A 599 13.23 4.16 -35.16
CA SER A 599 13.98 3.22 -34.32
C SER A 599 13.70 3.36 -32.81
N PHE A 600 13.48 4.57 -32.32
CA PHE A 600 13.24 4.88 -30.91
C PHE A 600 11.80 4.63 -30.49
N GLN A 601 10.84 4.91 -31.38
CA GLN A 601 9.40 4.89 -31.08
C GLN A 601 8.92 3.58 -30.40
N PRO A 602 9.23 2.36 -30.91
CA PRO A 602 8.77 1.10 -30.31
C PRO A 602 9.12 0.91 -28.83
N TYR A 603 10.27 1.45 -28.38
CA TYR A 603 10.85 1.18 -27.05
C TYR A 603 10.81 2.40 -26.12
N CYS A 604 10.81 3.62 -26.66
CA CYS A 604 10.93 4.84 -25.88
C CYS A 604 9.61 5.64 -25.79
N ALA A 605 8.72 5.58 -26.79
CA ALA A 605 7.54 6.44 -26.88
C ALA A 605 6.60 6.30 -25.68
N ALA A 606 6.40 5.07 -25.19
CA ALA A 606 5.61 4.74 -24.02
C ALA A 606 5.96 5.56 -22.76
N CYS A 607 7.19 6.05 -22.64
CA CYS A 607 7.64 6.90 -21.53
C CYS A 607 8.05 8.32 -21.96
N HIS A 608 8.55 8.51 -23.19
CA HIS A 608 9.17 9.75 -23.68
C HIS A 608 8.35 10.48 -24.76
N GLN A 609 7.10 10.10 -24.95
CA GLN A 609 6.09 10.83 -25.73
C GLN A 609 4.87 11.15 -24.85
N SER A 610 5.10 11.93 -23.79
CA SER A 610 4.04 12.54 -22.98
C SER A 610 3.86 14.03 -23.34
N ALA A 611 3.26 14.84 -22.46
CA ALA A 611 3.40 16.31 -22.47
C ALA A 611 3.95 16.85 -21.12
N GLU A 612 4.55 15.98 -20.29
CA GLU A 612 5.29 16.36 -19.09
C GLU A 612 6.76 16.67 -19.40
N THR A 613 7.37 17.63 -18.68
CA THR A 613 8.81 17.90 -18.78
C THR A 613 9.66 16.72 -18.25
N PHE A 614 9.06 15.84 -17.44
CA PHE A 614 9.74 14.75 -16.75
C PHE A 614 8.95 13.42 -16.89
N PRO A 615 9.53 12.34 -17.44
CA PRO A 615 10.87 12.27 -18.04
C PRO A 615 10.96 13.12 -19.32
N PRO A 616 12.17 13.43 -19.84
CA PRO A 616 12.29 14.33 -20.98
C PRO A 616 11.63 13.76 -22.25
N ASN A 617 10.68 14.49 -22.85
CA ASN A 617 9.94 14.07 -24.03
C ASN A 617 10.70 14.34 -25.33
N PHE A 618 11.76 13.59 -25.61
CA PHE A 618 12.49 13.71 -26.87
C PHE A 618 11.76 13.09 -28.08
N LEU A 619 10.55 12.54 -27.92
CA LEU A 619 9.70 12.00 -29.00
C LEU A 619 8.38 12.78 -29.21
N GLN A 620 8.17 13.88 -28.49
CA GLN A 620 7.06 14.81 -28.76
C GLN A 620 7.53 15.91 -29.73
N GLY A 621 6.65 16.34 -30.64
CA GLY A 621 6.92 17.42 -31.60
C GLY A 621 6.69 17.02 -33.06
N ASN A 622 7.10 17.88 -33.98
CA ASN A 622 7.26 17.52 -35.40
C ASN A 622 8.59 16.76 -35.65
N ALA A 623 8.82 16.30 -36.88
CA ALA A 623 10.00 15.47 -37.20
C ALA A 623 11.35 16.19 -36.93
N ASP A 624 11.47 17.46 -37.30
CA ASP A 624 12.71 18.23 -37.11
C ASP A 624 12.95 18.55 -35.63
N GLU A 625 11.89 18.88 -34.89
CA GLU A 625 11.94 19.04 -33.43
C GLU A 625 12.38 17.75 -32.73
N VAL A 626 11.79 16.60 -33.10
CA VAL A 626 12.14 15.30 -32.53
C VAL A 626 13.59 14.92 -32.88
N ALA A 627 14.02 15.14 -34.12
CA ALA A 627 15.41 14.92 -34.53
C ALA A 627 16.40 15.84 -33.77
N ALA A 628 16.04 17.10 -33.52
CA ALA A 628 16.84 18.03 -32.72
C ALA A 628 16.88 17.63 -31.22
N ARG A 629 15.73 17.27 -30.64
CA ARG A 629 15.60 16.79 -29.25
C ARG A 629 16.42 15.50 -29.03
N LEU A 630 16.33 14.54 -29.95
CA LEU A 630 17.11 13.29 -29.93
C LEU A 630 18.62 13.55 -29.96
N ARG A 631 19.11 14.35 -30.93
CA ARG A 631 20.54 14.72 -31.03
C ARG A 631 21.02 15.44 -29.77
N HIS A 632 20.29 16.43 -29.28
CA HIS A 632 20.68 17.16 -28.08
C HIS A 632 20.73 16.25 -26.84
N CYS A 633 19.79 15.30 -26.72
CA CYS A 633 19.69 14.32 -25.64
C CYS A 633 20.74 13.17 -25.74
N ALA A 634 21.51 13.09 -26.83
CA ALA A 634 22.43 11.98 -27.14
C ALA A 634 23.34 11.53 -25.97
N PRO A 635 23.98 12.40 -25.16
CA PRO A 635 24.85 11.95 -24.07
C PRO A 635 24.10 11.10 -23.03
N ARG A 636 22.86 11.50 -22.71
CA ARG A 636 21.99 10.80 -21.76
C ARG A 636 21.42 9.51 -22.37
N LEU A 637 21.02 9.55 -23.64
CA LEU A 637 20.56 8.36 -24.39
C LEU A 637 21.65 7.28 -24.46
N TYR A 638 22.88 7.66 -24.80
CA TYR A 638 24.01 6.73 -24.93
C TYR A 638 24.25 5.95 -23.64
N VAL A 639 24.39 6.65 -22.51
CA VAL A 639 24.60 6.01 -21.20
C VAL A 639 23.48 5.02 -20.89
N ARG A 640 22.22 5.42 -21.06
CA ARG A 640 21.06 4.57 -20.73
C ARG A 640 20.95 3.33 -21.63
N LEU A 641 21.39 3.40 -22.89
CA LEU A 641 21.46 2.25 -23.80
C LEU A 641 22.67 1.34 -23.51
N ALA A 642 23.83 1.92 -23.15
CA ALA A 642 25.06 1.19 -22.84
C ALA A 642 25.03 0.49 -21.46
N MET A 643 24.24 0.99 -20.50
CA MET A 643 24.00 0.30 -19.20
C MET A 643 23.39 -1.11 -19.35
N ALA A 644 22.87 -1.46 -20.52
CA ALA A 644 22.41 -2.83 -20.81
C ALA A 644 23.58 -3.83 -20.93
N ASP A 645 24.76 -3.37 -21.36
CA ASP A 645 25.96 -4.21 -21.50
C ASP A 645 26.70 -4.37 -20.16
N GLU A 646 26.72 -3.35 -19.30
CA GLU A 646 27.32 -3.44 -17.96
C GLU A 646 26.63 -4.53 -17.09
N PRO A 647 27.40 -5.35 -16.35
CA PRO A 647 26.85 -6.29 -15.38
C PRO A 647 26.26 -5.53 -14.18
N PRO A 648 25.21 -6.05 -13.51
CA PRO A 648 24.46 -5.30 -12.49
C PRO A 648 25.31 -4.62 -11.40
N ALA A 649 26.39 -5.26 -10.95
CA ALA A 649 27.28 -4.72 -9.91
C ALA A 649 28.16 -3.53 -10.36
N ARG A 650 28.31 -3.27 -11.67
CA ARG A 650 29.06 -2.14 -12.23
C ARG A 650 28.18 -1.00 -12.75
N ARG A 651 26.87 -1.22 -12.88
CA ARG A 651 25.92 -0.25 -13.43
C ARG A 651 25.86 1.02 -12.58
N GLN A 652 26.30 2.14 -13.13
CA GLN A 652 26.11 3.46 -12.48
C GLN A 652 24.66 3.97 -12.63
N LYS A 653 23.94 3.54 -13.68
CA LYS A 653 22.50 3.78 -13.85
C LYS A 653 21.76 2.50 -14.28
N THR A 654 20.44 2.46 -14.07
CA THR A 654 19.60 1.46 -14.73
C THR A 654 19.65 1.61 -16.27
N PRO A 655 19.46 0.54 -17.04
CA PRO A 655 19.34 0.63 -18.50
C PRO A 655 18.02 1.27 -18.96
N MET A 656 17.86 1.48 -20.27
CA MET A 656 16.56 1.74 -20.90
C MET A 656 16.28 0.79 -22.08
N PRO A 657 15.02 0.33 -22.26
CA PRO A 657 13.90 0.47 -21.31
C PRO A 657 14.19 -0.17 -19.94
N PRO A 658 13.43 0.18 -18.88
CA PRO A 658 13.62 -0.43 -17.56
C PRO A 658 13.41 -1.94 -17.63
N GLU A 659 14.22 -2.72 -16.93
CA GLU A 659 14.19 -4.19 -17.02
C GLU A 659 12.84 -4.77 -16.58
N SER A 660 12.15 -4.10 -15.64
CA SER A 660 10.78 -4.40 -15.20
C SER A 660 9.71 -4.23 -16.28
N LEU A 661 10.01 -3.52 -17.38
CA LEU A 661 9.09 -3.27 -18.49
C LEU A 661 9.50 -3.94 -19.81
N LEU A 662 10.67 -4.58 -19.91
CA LEU A 662 11.09 -5.28 -21.13
C LEU A 662 10.06 -6.30 -21.65
N PRO A 663 9.34 -7.07 -20.80
CA PRO A 663 8.28 -7.97 -21.27
C PRO A 663 7.13 -7.27 -22.01
N VAL A 664 6.86 -5.99 -21.72
CA VAL A 664 5.84 -5.18 -22.41
C VAL A 664 6.25 -4.90 -23.87
N PHE A 665 7.55 -4.94 -24.16
CA PHE A 665 8.12 -4.83 -25.50
C PHE A 665 8.43 -6.19 -26.14
N GLY A 666 7.93 -7.29 -25.56
CA GLY A 666 8.15 -8.66 -26.07
C GLY A 666 9.59 -9.16 -25.93
N THR A 667 10.33 -8.70 -24.92
CA THR A 667 11.73 -9.09 -24.71
C THR A 667 12.09 -9.15 -23.21
N ASP A 668 13.33 -9.52 -22.90
CA ASP A 668 13.89 -9.56 -21.55
C ASP A 668 15.27 -8.88 -21.53
N SER A 669 15.97 -8.87 -20.38
CA SER A 669 17.28 -8.23 -20.24
C SER A 669 18.33 -8.76 -21.23
N ASP A 670 18.35 -10.07 -21.50
CA ASP A 670 19.36 -10.68 -22.37
C ASP A 670 18.94 -10.64 -23.85
N GLY A 671 17.64 -10.73 -24.14
CA GLY A 671 17.07 -10.39 -25.44
C GLY A 671 17.41 -8.95 -25.83
N TRP A 672 17.20 -7.98 -24.94
CA TRP A 672 17.53 -6.57 -25.17
C TRP A 672 19.04 -6.32 -25.30
N ARG A 673 19.86 -6.92 -24.41
CA ARG A 673 21.34 -6.93 -24.47
C ARG A 673 21.88 -7.46 -25.80
N ASN A 674 21.23 -8.47 -26.39
CA ASN A 674 21.69 -9.05 -27.65
C ASN A 674 21.03 -8.47 -28.90
N SER A 675 19.88 -7.79 -28.77
CA SER A 675 19.05 -7.32 -29.87
C SER A 675 19.79 -6.46 -30.92
N PRO A 676 19.52 -6.67 -32.24
CA PRO A 676 19.94 -5.74 -33.27
C PRO A 676 19.35 -4.33 -33.08
N ALA A 677 18.13 -4.23 -32.54
CA ALA A 677 17.43 -2.96 -32.30
C ALA A 677 18.21 -2.03 -31.34
N ARG A 678 18.61 -2.51 -30.15
CA ARG A 678 19.42 -1.69 -29.23
C ARG A 678 20.78 -1.36 -29.82
N LYS A 679 21.42 -2.29 -30.53
CA LYS A 679 22.71 -2.07 -31.19
C LYS A 679 22.63 -0.97 -32.26
N ALA A 680 21.55 -0.94 -33.05
CA ALA A 680 21.29 0.13 -34.02
C ALA A 680 21.05 1.48 -33.33
N LEU A 681 20.25 1.52 -32.26
CA LEU A 681 20.02 2.73 -31.46
C LEU A 681 21.33 3.27 -30.85
N LEU A 682 22.14 2.40 -30.25
CA LEU A 682 23.42 2.80 -29.64
C LEU A 682 24.41 3.32 -30.68
N ALA A 683 24.48 2.69 -31.86
CA ALA A 683 25.31 3.17 -32.98
C ALA A 683 24.82 4.50 -33.57
N GLN A 684 23.50 4.70 -33.67
CA GLN A 684 22.89 5.97 -34.11
C GLN A 684 23.26 7.12 -33.16
N VAL A 685 23.25 6.87 -31.85
CA VAL A 685 23.62 7.86 -30.83
C VAL A 685 25.14 8.08 -30.76
N ASP A 686 25.98 7.04 -30.88
CA ASP A 686 27.44 7.21 -31.01
C ASP A 686 27.81 8.07 -32.23
N GLY A 687 27.14 7.85 -33.37
CA GLY A 687 27.33 8.67 -34.58
C GLY A 687 27.09 10.15 -34.35
N TRP A 688 26.07 10.51 -33.56
CA TRP A 688 25.81 11.91 -33.17
C TRP A 688 26.90 12.46 -32.24
N LEU A 689 27.29 11.72 -31.21
CA LEU A 689 28.34 12.14 -30.26
C LEU A 689 29.72 12.25 -30.93
N ARG A 690 29.99 11.40 -31.93
CA ARG A 690 31.21 11.45 -32.75
C ARG A 690 31.22 12.64 -33.71
N ALA A 691 30.06 13.02 -34.25
CA ALA A 691 29.92 14.24 -35.05
C ALA A 691 30.11 15.51 -34.21
N GLU A 692 29.70 15.50 -32.93
CA GLU A 692 29.92 16.63 -32.00
C GLU A 692 31.37 16.73 -31.49
N SER A 693 32.05 15.60 -31.24
CA SER A 693 33.33 15.57 -30.50
C SER A 693 34.55 15.10 -31.29
N GLY A 694 34.38 14.61 -32.52
CA GLY A 694 35.43 13.97 -33.31
C GLY A 694 35.95 12.63 -32.76
N GLN A 695 35.32 12.09 -31.72
CA GLN A 695 35.76 10.89 -30.98
C GLN A 695 34.58 9.93 -30.74
N PRO A 696 34.81 8.60 -30.68
CA PRO A 696 33.76 7.67 -30.26
C PRO A 696 33.36 7.96 -28.81
N ALA A 697 32.08 7.75 -28.49
CA ALA A 697 31.58 7.92 -27.14
C ALA A 697 32.20 6.89 -26.19
N GLN A 698 32.58 7.33 -24.99
CA GLN A 698 33.17 6.49 -23.95
C GLN A 698 32.37 6.62 -22.66
N LEU A 699 31.85 5.49 -22.18
CA LEU A 699 30.94 5.43 -21.04
C LEU A 699 31.54 6.05 -19.77
N GLU A 700 32.79 5.70 -19.45
CA GLU A 700 33.52 6.22 -18.29
C GLU A 700 33.74 7.73 -18.37
N ARG A 701 34.05 8.25 -19.57
CA ARG A 701 34.25 9.69 -19.82
C ARG A 701 32.96 10.48 -19.66
N LEU A 702 31.84 9.95 -20.14
CA LEU A 702 30.51 10.55 -19.99
C LEU A 702 30.04 10.54 -18.52
N LEU A 703 30.45 9.54 -17.73
CA LEU A 703 30.05 9.39 -16.33
C LEU A 703 31.01 10.01 -15.31
N ALA A 704 32.14 10.59 -15.74
CA ALA A 704 33.14 11.18 -14.84
C ALA A 704 32.59 12.28 -13.90
N GLY A 705 31.53 13.00 -14.31
CA GLY A 705 30.80 13.97 -13.49
C GLY A 705 29.46 13.48 -12.92
N GLY A 706 29.12 12.20 -13.12
CA GLY A 706 27.80 11.63 -12.82
C GLY A 706 26.74 11.89 -13.92
N TYR A 707 25.77 10.99 -14.03
CA TYR A 707 24.76 11.01 -15.12
C TYR A 707 23.91 12.30 -15.14
N GLU A 708 23.59 12.87 -13.98
CA GLU A 708 22.76 14.06 -13.87
C GLU A 708 23.49 15.36 -14.28
N ALA A 709 24.83 15.36 -14.31
CA ALA A 709 25.64 16.47 -14.83
C ALA A 709 25.76 16.49 -16.36
N LEU A 710 25.40 15.40 -17.05
CA LEU A 710 25.34 15.38 -18.52
C LEU A 710 24.36 16.43 -19.05
N ARG A 711 24.66 17.03 -20.21
CA ARG A 711 23.78 17.96 -20.95
C ARG A 711 22.30 17.54 -20.84
N PRO A 712 21.41 18.39 -20.28
CA PRO A 712 20.00 18.06 -20.16
C PRO A 712 19.37 17.92 -21.56
N CYS A 713 18.33 17.11 -21.68
CA CYS A 713 17.59 16.99 -22.93
C CYS A 713 16.68 18.23 -23.09
N LEU A 714 16.51 18.72 -24.32
CA LEU A 714 15.69 19.90 -24.59
C LEU A 714 14.25 19.70 -24.08
N PRO A 715 13.62 20.75 -23.52
CA PRO A 715 12.23 20.69 -23.09
C PRO A 715 11.27 20.62 -24.29
N VAL A 716 9.99 20.45 -23.96
CA VAL A 716 8.89 20.77 -24.86
C VAL A 716 8.38 22.17 -24.49
N HIS A 717 7.95 22.91 -25.50
CA HIS A 717 7.40 24.26 -25.41
C HIS A 717 5.90 24.22 -25.65
#